data_AF-A0A8S2ASW4-F1
#
_entry.id   AF-A0A8S2ASW4-F1
#
_cell.length_a   1.000
_cell.length_b   1.000
_cell.length_c   1.000
_cell.angle_alpha   90.00
_cell.angle_beta   90.00
_cell.angle_gamma   90.00
#
_symmetry.space_group_name_H-M   'P 1'
#
loop_
_entity.id
_entity.type
_entity.pdbx_description
1 polymer ?
#
loop_
_entity_poly.entity_id
_entity_poly.type
_entity_poly.pdbx_seq_one_letter_code
_entity_poly.pdbx_strand_id
1 'polypeptide(L)'
;MDSGCNFSLGTNTVLSKDSFKNVENKFLGQKIKGSVLKQFSSDLSSKKFRNRKLRPGVAYAIATSKNAKEALKLQPSMFERRRADPKNVAAIILGGGDGAKLFPLTKRAATPAVPVGGCYRMIDIPMSNCINSCINKIFVLTQFNSASLNRHLARTYFGNGINFGDGFVEVLAATQTPGEAGKKWFQGTADAVRKFLWVFEDAKNRNIENILILSGDHLYRMNYMDFVQYHVDSKADITLSCAPVDESRASDYGLVNIDRSGRVVHFSEKPTGIDLKSMQTDTSMLGLSHQEAAQSPYIASMGVYCFKTEALLKLLTQRYPSSNDFGSEIIPAAIRDHNVQGYIYRDYWEDIGTIKSFYEANLALVEEHPKFEFYDQNTPFYTSPRFLPPTKTDKCRIVNSIISHGCFLGECSIQRSIIGERSRLDYGVELQDTLMLGADSYQTESEIASLLAEGNVPIGIGRDTKIRKCIIDKNAKIGKNVMILNKDDIKEADRPEEGFYIRSGITVVVEKATIKDGKKLGDVNCVDKMDESGGDSGSVATPVQQRAHEAWRIYQHYLDKTTPHANYRWIGTLVVALIYCLRVYYIQGFYIIAYGLGIYLLNLLIGFLSPLVDPEAGGVSDGPTLPTRGSDEFKPFIRRLPEFKFWYSMTKAFCIAFLMTFFSVFDVPVFWPILLCYWIVLFVLTMRRQIAHMIKYKYIPFSFGKQKYGGRSSSGSRAD
;
A
#
# COMPACT_ATOMS: atom_id res chain seq x y z
N MET A 1 -43.43 -32.51 -6.72
CA MET A 1 -43.10 -33.92 -6.36
C MET A 1 -42.03 -33.82 -5.27
N ASP A 2 -42.36 -33.53 -4.01
CA ASP A 2 -43.39 -34.08 -3.11
C ASP A 2 -43.03 -35.52 -2.70
N SER A 3 -43.03 -35.94 -1.42
CA SER A 3 -43.63 -35.38 -0.18
C SER A 3 -42.68 -35.59 1.03
N GLY A 4 -42.91 -35.11 2.26
CA GLY A 4 -43.95 -34.21 2.79
C GLY A 4 -44.80 -34.80 3.94
N CYS A 5 -44.46 -34.49 5.21
CA CYS A 5 -45.30 -34.52 6.43
C CYS A 5 -44.64 -33.55 7.44
N ASN A 6 -45.24 -32.51 8.05
CA ASN A 6 -46.55 -32.29 8.71
C ASN A 6 -46.75 -33.00 10.06
N PHE A 7 -46.75 -32.24 11.17
CA PHE A 7 -48.01 -31.90 11.88
C PHE A 7 -47.87 -30.63 12.76
N SER A 8 -48.98 -30.07 13.24
CA SER A 8 -49.05 -28.78 13.94
C SER A 8 -50.19 -28.67 14.98
N LEU A 9 -50.02 -27.73 15.93
CA LEU A 9 -51.00 -27.11 16.87
C LEU A 9 -50.23 -25.93 17.54
N GLY A 10 -50.76 -24.74 17.86
CA GLY A 10 -52.14 -24.23 17.92
C GLY A 10 -52.54 -23.95 19.39
N THR A 11 -52.99 -22.76 19.84
CA THR A 11 -53.21 -21.44 19.18
C THR A 11 -53.36 -20.33 20.25
N ASN A 12 -53.07 -19.07 19.88
CA ASN A 12 -53.57 -17.77 20.38
C ASN A 12 -54.01 -17.57 21.86
N THR A 13 -53.48 -16.50 22.50
CA THR A 13 -54.23 -15.28 22.96
C THR A 13 -53.29 -14.30 23.72
N VAL A 14 -53.75 -13.11 24.18
CA VAL A 14 -53.83 -11.87 23.37
C VAL A 14 -53.89 -10.60 24.26
N LEU A 15 -53.21 -9.50 23.85
CA LEU A 15 -53.27 -8.12 24.43
C LEU A 15 -52.81 -7.97 25.91
N SER A 16 -52.43 -6.80 26.47
CA SER A 16 -52.27 -5.41 25.96
C SER A 16 -51.10 -4.67 26.68
N LYS A 17 -50.77 -3.46 26.20
CA LYS A 17 -49.95 -2.40 26.82
C LYS A 17 -50.49 -1.96 28.21
N ASP A 18 -49.90 -1.10 29.03
CA ASP A 18 -48.98 0.07 28.95
C ASP A 18 -48.42 0.31 30.40
N SER A 19 -47.43 1.14 30.80
CA SER A 19 -46.37 1.98 30.19
C SER A 19 -45.54 2.62 31.35
N PHE A 20 -44.76 3.70 31.10
CA PHE A 20 -44.00 4.54 32.07
C PHE A 20 -42.81 3.87 32.80
N LYS A 21 -41.82 4.60 33.36
CA LYS A 21 -41.00 5.74 32.85
C LYS A 21 -39.77 5.96 33.78
N ASN A 22 -38.79 6.71 33.28
CA ASN A 22 -37.51 7.14 33.89
C ASN A 22 -37.55 7.53 35.39
N VAL A 23 -36.43 7.28 36.11
CA VAL A 23 -35.66 8.29 36.88
C VAL A 23 -34.16 7.93 36.78
N GLU A 24 -33.28 8.94 36.86
CA GLU A 24 -31.82 8.85 36.68
C GLU A 24 -31.00 8.78 38.00
N ASN A 25 -29.67 8.66 37.84
CA ASN A 25 -28.62 9.56 38.39
C ASN A 25 -27.61 9.06 39.46
N LYS A 26 -26.31 9.31 39.13
CA LYS A 26 -25.17 9.70 40.00
C LYS A 26 -24.58 8.68 40.99
N PHE A 27 -23.35 8.85 41.53
CA PHE A 27 -22.05 9.34 41.00
C PHE A 27 -20.93 9.02 42.04
N LEU A 28 -19.65 9.07 41.64
CA LEU A 28 -18.39 9.00 42.43
C LEU A 28 -18.40 8.90 43.99
N GLY A 29 -17.50 8.08 44.57
CA GLY A 29 -17.14 8.13 46.01
C GLY A 29 -15.88 7.35 46.41
N GLN A 30 -14.80 8.04 46.80
CA GLN A 30 -13.46 7.49 47.07
C GLN A 30 -13.24 6.90 48.50
N LYS A 31 -12.55 5.74 48.57
CA LYS A 31 -11.27 5.49 49.29
C LYS A 31 -11.16 5.81 50.82
N ILE A 32 -10.73 4.84 51.66
CA ILE A 32 -9.57 4.92 52.63
C ILE A 32 -9.38 3.63 53.49
N LYS A 33 -8.17 3.51 54.06
CA LYS A 33 -7.52 2.38 54.79
C LYS A 33 -8.09 2.11 56.21
N GLY A 34 -7.79 0.93 56.79
CA GLY A 34 -7.53 0.83 58.25
C GLY A 34 -7.65 -0.55 58.96
N SER A 35 -6.56 -0.98 59.62
CA SER A 35 -6.42 -1.90 60.77
C SER A 35 -7.69 -2.58 61.35
N VAL A 36 -7.86 -3.91 61.39
CA VAL A 36 -7.13 -4.98 62.15
C VAL A 36 -7.48 -5.07 63.65
N LEU A 37 -7.61 -6.33 64.13
CA LEU A 37 -7.72 -6.84 65.52
C LEU A 37 -9.05 -6.70 66.30
N LYS A 38 -9.82 -7.81 66.34
CA LYS A 38 -9.95 -8.60 67.59
C LYS A 38 -10.18 -10.09 67.28
N GLN A 39 -9.91 -10.96 68.26
CA GLN A 39 -9.49 -12.34 68.03
C GLN A 39 -10.00 -13.28 69.15
N PHE A 40 -10.65 -14.41 68.77
CA PHE A 40 -10.80 -15.66 69.55
C PHE A 40 -11.58 -15.55 70.89
N SER A 41 -12.01 -16.62 71.60
CA SER A 41 -12.16 -18.08 71.38
C SER A 41 -13.25 -18.58 72.38
N SER A 42 -13.73 -19.82 72.44
CA SER A 42 -13.46 -21.11 71.74
C SER A 42 -14.82 -21.74 71.33
N ASP A 43 -14.92 -22.74 70.45
CA ASP A 43 -14.54 -24.14 70.68
C ASP A 43 -14.43 -24.97 69.37
N LEU A 44 -14.01 -26.24 69.56
CA LEU A 44 -14.12 -27.41 68.68
C LEU A 44 -13.05 -27.64 67.59
N SER A 45 -12.52 -28.87 67.61
CA SER A 45 -11.61 -29.48 66.63
C SER A 45 -11.72 -31.00 66.82
N SER A 46 -11.49 -31.90 65.85
CA SER A 46 -10.90 -31.75 64.51
C SER A 46 -11.60 -32.74 63.54
N LYS A 47 -11.45 -32.73 62.20
CA LYS A 47 -10.43 -32.20 61.29
C LYS A 47 -11.11 -31.67 59.99
N LYS A 48 -10.43 -31.66 58.84
CA LYS A 48 -11.01 -31.40 57.51
C LYS A 48 -10.45 -32.38 56.47
N PHE A 49 -11.29 -32.85 55.55
CA PHE A 49 -10.88 -33.09 54.17
C PHE A 49 -11.77 -32.23 53.26
N ARG A 50 -11.17 -31.62 52.22
CA ARG A 50 -11.81 -30.57 51.41
C ARG A 50 -11.52 -30.83 49.93
N ASN A 51 -12.53 -30.66 49.08
CA ASN A 51 -12.45 -30.92 47.65
C ASN A 51 -11.19 -30.30 47.00
N ARG A 52 -10.39 -31.12 46.33
CA ARG A 52 -9.35 -30.66 45.41
C ARG A 52 -9.92 -30.61 44.00
N LYS A 53 -9.77 -29.48 43.30
CA LYS A 53 -9.99 -29.41 41.85
C LYS A 53 -9.02 -30.40 41.16
N LEU A 54 -9.52 -31.20 40.24
CA LEU A 54 -8.64 -31.94 39.31
C LEU A 54 -7.92 -30.95 38.38
N ARG A 55 -6.74 -31.36 37.90
CA ARG A 55 -6.04 -30.73 36.77
C ARG A 55 -6.14 -31.68 35.58
N PRO A 56 -6.28 -31.19 34.34
CA PRO A 56 -6.14 -32.04 33.15
C PRO A 56 -4.71 -32.59 33.06
N GLY A 57 -4.57 -33.80 32.49
CA GLY A 57 -3.26 -34.43 32.25
C GLY A 57 -2.83 -35.55 33.21
N VAL A 58 -3.75 -36.17 33.96
CA VAL A 58 -3.45 -37.38 34.75
C VAL A 58 -4.32 -38.55 34.29
N ALA A 59 -3.70 -39.51 33.59
CA ALA A 59 -4.28 -40.82 33.33
C ALA A 59 -3.90 -41.77 34.48
N TYR A 60 -4.86 -42.56 34.97
CA TYR A 60 -4.64 -43.59 35.98
C TYR A 60 -4.87 -44.97 35.37
N ALA A 61 -3.81 -45.78 35.25
CA ALA A 61 -3.93 -47.21 34.97
C ALA A 61 -4.25 -47.95 36.29
N ILE A 62 -5.30 -48.78 36.29
CA ILE A 62 -5.68 -49.60 37.45
C ILE A 62 -4.89 -50.91 37.38
N ALA A 63 -3.84 -51.05 38.18
CA ALA A 63 -3.07 -52.28 38.30
C ALA A 63 -3.69 -53.23 39.33
N THR A 64 -4.23 -54.36 38.88
CA THR A 64 -4.86 -55.38 39.73
C THR A 64 -3.88 -56.47 40.18
N SER A 65 -3.21 -56.28 41.32
CA SER A 65 -2.76 -57.41 42.16
C SER A 65 -2.42 -56.99 43.60
N LYS A 66 -2.47 -57.94 44.53
CA LYS A 66 -2.12 -57.76 45.95
C LYS A 66 -0.60 -57.92 46.15
N ASN A 67 0.14 -56.81 46.22
CA ASN A 67 1.34 -56.68 47.09
C ASN A 67 1.82 -55.23 47.14
N ALA A 68 1.21 -54.43 48.02
CA ALA A 68 1.52 -53.01 48.16
C ALA A 68 2.77 -52.77 49.05
N LYS A 69 3.98 -52.96 48.49
CA LYS A 69 5.22 -52.52 49.17
C LYS A 69 6.37 -51.99 48.32
N GLU A 70 6.14 -51.74 47.02
CA GLU A 70 7.07 -50.95 46.21
C GLU A 70 6.29 -50.01 45.28
N ALA A 71 5.98 -48.81 45.79
CA ALA A 71 5.34 -47.76 45.01
C ALA A 71 6.39 -47.07 44.11
N LEU A 72 6.75 -47.74 43.01
CA LEU A 72 7.73 -47.26 42.04
C LEU A 72 7.27 -45.93 41.46
N LYS A 73 7.84 -44.83 41.98
CA LYS A 73 7.56 -43.48 41.51
C LYS A 73 8.20 -43.26 40.14
N LEU A 74 7.49 -43.71 39.12
CA LEU A 74 7.50 -43.06 37.81
C LEU A 74 7.06 -41.61 38.03
N GLN A 75 8.01 -40.73 38.35
CA GLN A 75 7.88 -39.35 37.92
C GLN A 75 7.74 -39.42 36.39
N PRO A 76 6.66 -38.90 35.78
CA PRO A 76 6.73 -38.63 34.36
C PRO A 76 7.90 -37.67 34.18
N SER A 77 8.88 -38.05 33.34
CA SER A 77 9.93 -37.15 32.91
C SER A 77 9.25 -36.04 32.11
N MET A 78 8.83 -34.98 32.80
CA MET A 78 8.48 -33.71 32.17
C MET A 78 9.78 -33.17 31.59
N PHE A 79 10.10 -33.62 30.37
CA PHE A 79 10.85 -32.80 29.44
C PHE A 79 10.15 -31.45 29.43
N GLU A 80 10.82 -30.41 29.94
CA GLU A 80 10.32 -29.05 29.85
C GLU A 80 10.32 -28.68 28.38
N ARG A 81 9.18 -28.94 27.71
CA ARG A 81 8.95 -28.62 26.31
C ARG A 81 9.20 -27.14 26.14
N ARG A 82 10.33 -26.80 25.53
CA ARG A 82 10.80 -25.43 25.37
C ARG A 82 9.70 -24.64 24.64
N ARG A 83 9.00 -23.80 25.40
CA ARG A 83 8.00 -22.91 24.81
C ARG A 83 8.72 -21.81 24.04
N ALA A 84 8.24 -21.51 22.85
CA ALA A 84 8.68 -20.34 22.12
C ALA A 84 8.22 -19.06 22.88
N ASP A 85 9.15 -18.13 23.11
CA ASP A 85 8.84 -16.80 23.65
C ASP A 85 8.64 -15.83 22.47
N PRO A 86 7.46 -15.17 22.33
CA PRO A 86 7.24 -14.16 21.30
C PRO A 86 8.29 -13.05 21.27
N LYS A 87 8.93 -12.71 22.40
CA LYS A 87 10.00 -11.70 22.50
C LYS A 87 11.28 -12.09 21.77
N ASN A 88 11.50 -13.38 21.55
CA ASN A 88 12.62 -13.95 20.80
C ASN A 88 12.24 -14.22 19.33
N VAL A 89 11.09 -13.74 18.88
CA VAL A 89 10.65 -13.80 17.48
C VAL A 89 10.62 -12.38 16.90
N ALA A 90 10.99 -12.25 15.64
CA ALA A 90 10.68 -11.06 14.83
C ALA A 90 10.06 -11.46 13.50
N ALA A 91 9.20 -10.61 12.95
CA ALA A 91 8.57 -10.82 11.66
C ALA A 91 9.13 -9.85 10.62
N ILE A 92 9.46 -10.36 9.44
CA ILE A 92 9.78 -9.59 8.24
C ILE A 92 8.64 -9.78 7.24
N ILE A 93 7.82 -8.74 7.08
CA ILE A 93 6.77 -8.69 6.08
C ILE A 93 7.38 -8.21 4.76
N LEU A 94 7.38 -9.08 3.76
CA LEU A 94 7.80 -8.78 2.40
C LEU A 94 6.67 -8.05 1.67
N GLY A 95 6.78 -6.73 1.60
CA GLY A 95 5.79 -5.85 0.99
C GLY A 95 5.72 -5.87 -0.54
N GLY A 96 6.09 -6.99 -1.16
CA GLY A 96 6.13 -7.18 -2.61
C GLY A 96 7.28 -6.49 -3.34
N GLY A 97 7.51 -6.92 -4.58
CA GLY A 97 8.40 -6.29 -5.54
C GLY A 97 7.72 -5.14 -6.29
N ASP A 98 7.81 -5.14 -7.62
CA ASP A 98 7.35 -4.02 -8.45
C ASP A 98 5.83 -3.93 -8.64
N GLY A 99 5.08 -4.88 -8.08
CA GLY A 99 3.62 -4.90 -8.09
C GLY A 99 2.97 -5.24 -9.44
N ALA A 100 3.72 -5.72 -10.45
CA ALA A 100 3.22 -5.88 -11.81
C ALA A 100 1.96 -6.76 -11.95
N LYS A 101 1.84 -7.84 -11.17
CA LYS A 101 0.67 -8.75 -11.18
C LYS A 101 -0.64 -8.10 -10.72
N LEU A 102 -0.56 -7.05 -9.90
CA LEU A 102 -1.71 -6.24 -9.42
C LEU A 102 -1.81 -4.89 -10.14
N PHE A 103 -1.12 -4.72 -11.26
CA PHE A 103 -1.29 -3.54 -12.11
C PHE A 103 -2.69 -3.59 -12.77
N PRO A 104 -3.49 -2.51 -12.71
CA PRO A 104 -3.07 -1.13 -12.46
C PRO A 104 -3.21 -0.60 -11.02
N LEU A 105 -3.69 -1.38 -10.05
CA LEU A 105 -3.89 -0.91 -8.65
C LEU A 105 -2.56 -0.47 -8.00
N THR A 106 -1.45 -1.12 -8.39
CA THR A 106 -0.08 -0.80 -7.96
C THR A 106 0.56 0.40 -8.69
N LYS A 107 -0.13 1.03 -9.66
CA LYS A 107 0.40 2.14 -10.49
C LYS A 107 0.81 3.39 -9.67
N ARG A 108 0.26 3.56 -8.47
CA ARG A 108 0.60 4.65 -7.52
C ARG A 108 0.69 4.20 -6.05
N ALA A 109 0.42 2.94 -5.75
CA ALA A 109 0.48 2.36 -4.41
C ALA A 109 1.48 1.21 -4.38
N ALA A 110 2.26 1.09 -3.29
CA ALA A 110 2.97 -0.16 -3.02
C ALA A 110 1.93 -1.26 -2.75
N THR A 111 2.21 -2.50 -3.15
CA THR A 111 1.31 -3.66 -2.98
C THR A 111 0.60 -3.73 -1.61
N PRO A 112 1.27 -3.56 -0.45
CA PRO A 112 0.63 -3.71 0.86
C PRO A 112 -0.32 -2.55 1.21
N ALA A 113 -0.24 -1.45 0.46
CA ALA A 113 -1.11 -0.29 0.61
C ALA A 113 -2.41 -0.37 -0.21
N VAL A 114 -2.58 -1.41 -1.05
CA VAL A 114 -3.82 -1.68 -1.79
C VAL A 114 -4.95 -2.00 -0.80
N PRO A 115 -6.14 -1.37 -0.92
CA PRO A 115 -7.30 -1.67 -0.08
C PRO A 115 -7.85 -3.08 -0.29
N VAL A 116 -8.42 -3.69 0.75
CA VAL A 116 -9.08 -5.02 0.71
C VAL A 116 -10.27 -5.03 1.68
N GLY A 117 -11.30 -5.83 1.43
CA GLY A 117 -12.43 -5.99 2.36
C GLY A 117 -13.18 -4.68 2.67
N GLY A 118 -13.23 -3.75 1.72
CA GLY A 118 -13.92 -2.46 1.81
C GLY A 118 -13.21 -1.37 2.63
N CYS A 119 -12.57 -1.70 3.75
CA CYS A 119 -11.91 -0.72 4.64
C CYS A 119 -10.48 -1.06 5.09
N TYR A 120 -10.03 -2.30 4.93
CA TYR A 120 -8.69 -2.77 5.28
C TYR A 120 -7.69 -2.48 4.16
N ARG A 121 -6.42 -2.84 4.38
CA ARG A 121 -5.37 -2.93 3.36
C ARG A 121 -4.65 -4.27 3.45
N MET A 122 -3.99 -4.72 2.38
CA MET A 122 -3.33 -6.03 2.40
C MET A 122 -2.25 -6.16 3.51
N ILE A 123 -1.56 -5.07 3.86
CA ILE A 123 -0.63 -5.03 5.00
C ILE A 123 -1.29 -5.36 6.36
N ASP A 124 -2.59 -5.08 6.52
CA ASP A 124 -3.29 -5.28 7.80
C ASP A 124 -3.45 -6.76 8.14
N ILE A 125 -3.40 -7.67 7.15
CA ILE A 125 -3.47 -9.12 7.36
C ILE A 125 -2.25 -9.65 8.15
N PRO A 126 -1.00 -9.60 7.64
CA PRO A 126 0.16 -10.09 8.37
C PRO A 126 0.44 -9.25 9.63
N MET A 127 0.17 -7.95 9.63
CA MET A 127 0.29 -7.09 10.82
C MET A 127 -0.61 -7.57 11.96
N SER A 128 -1.89 -7.85 11.69
CA SER A 128 -2.83 -8.30 12.72
C SER A 128 -2.51 -9.72 13.18
N ASN A 129 -2.15 -10.62 12.27
CA ASN A 129 -1.70 -11.96 12.64
C ASN A 129 -0.47 -11.89 13.58
N CYS A 130 0.51 -10.99 13.34
CA CYS A 130 1.64 -10.77 14.26
C CYS A 130 1.18 -10.29 15.65
N ILE A 131 0.34 -9.26 15.70
CA ILE A 131 -0.16 -8.66 16.96
C ILE A 131 -0.97 -9.68 17.77
N ASN A 132 -1.87 -10.42 17.12
CA ASN A 132 -2.67 -11.48 17.73
C ASN A 132 -1.80 -12.66 18.20
N SER A 133 -0.66 -12.90 17.55
CA SER A 133 0.37 -13.86 17.98
C SER A 133 1.31 -13.30 19.07
N CYS A 134 1.08 -12.08 19.57
CA CYS A 134 1.96 -11.34 20.49
C CYS A 134 3.39 -11.07 19.97
N ILE A 135 3.62 -11.15 18.65
CA ILE A 135 4.91 -10.86 18.02
C ILE A 135 5.01 -9.37 17.76
N ASN A 136 5.82 -8.68 18.58
CA ASN A 136 5.88 -7.22 18.64
C ASN A 136 7.05 -6.58 17.89
N LYS A 137 7.99 -7.37 17.34
CA LYS A 137 9.11 -6.87 16.52
C LYS A 137 8.80 -7.12 15.05
N ILE A 138 8.44 -6.08 14.31
CA ILE A 138 7.96 -6.21 12.93
C ILE A 138 8.73 -5.28 11.99
N PHE A 139 9.36 -5.85 10.97
CA PHE A 139 9.94 -5.13 9.84
C PHE A 139 9.02 -5.25 8.63
N VAL A 140 8.77 -4.15 7.93
CA VAL A 140 8.02 -4.10 6.68
C VAL A 140 8.98 -3.69 5.57
N LEU A 141 9.46 -4.66 4.78
CA LEU A 141 10.30 -4.37 3.62
C LEU A 141 9.41 -3.87 2.47
N THR A 142 9.82 -2.83 1.77
CA THR A 142 9.10 -2.34 0.58
C THR A 142 10.08 -1.88 -0.50
N GLN A 143 9.83 -2.22 -1.78
CA GLN A 143 10.71 -1.77 -2.86
C GLN A 143 10.71 -0.24 -2.98
N PHE A 144 9.58 0.41 -2.69
CA PHE A 144 9.41 1.87 -2.81
C PHE A 144 8.80 2.47 -1.53
N ASN A 145 9.33 3.61 -1.10
CA ASN A 145 8.78 4.36 0.03
C ASN A 145 7.42 5.01 -0.35
N SER A 146 6.31 4.51 0.20
CA SER A 146 4.97 5.03 -0.10
C SER A 146 4.40 5.86 1.03
N ALA A 147 4.16 7.15 0.77
CA ALA A 147 3.47 8.05 1.71
C ALA A 147 2.04 7.57 2.09
N SER A 148 1.40 6.72 1.27
CA SER A 148 0.12 6.08 1.61
C SER A 148 0.30 4.94 2.60
N LEU A 149 1.36 4.13 2.47
CA LEU A 149 1.68 3.03 3.38
C LEU A 149 2.09 3.59 4.76
N ASN A 150 3.06 4.50 4.80
CA ASN A 150 3.59 5.05 6.05
C ASN A 150 2.50 5.79 6.85
N ARG A 151 1.62 6.54 6.16
CA ARG A 151 0.48 7.22 6.78
C ARG A 151 -0.53 6.23 7.37
N HIS A 152 -0.75 5.08 6.71
CA HIS A 152 -1.64 4.05 7.22
C HIS A 152 -1.03 3.32 8.42
N LEU A 153 0.23 2.89 8.32
CA LEU A 153 0.95 2.24 9.41
C LEU A 153 1.04 3.14 10.65
N ALA A 154 1.42 4.41 10.48
CA ALA A 154 1.53 5.34 11.59
C ALA A 154 0.18 5.68 12.25
N ARG A 155 -0.91 5.74 11.48
CA ARG A 155 -2.25 5.93 12.04
C ARG A 155 -2.81 4.67 12.70
N THR A 156 -2.50 3.48 12.19
CA THR A 156 -3.04 2.24 12.76
C THR A 156 -2.25 1.80 13.99
N TYR A 157 -0.92 1.70 13.86
CA TYR A 157 -0.08 0.95 14.80
C TYR A 157 0.76 1.83 15.74
N PHE A 158 1.10 3.08 15.41
CA PHE A 158 1.90 3.94 16.31
C PHE A 158 1.09 4.87 17.24
N GLY A 159 -0.18 5.14 16.94
CA GLY A 159 -0.94 6.20 17.63
C GLY A 159 -2.16 5.78 18.44
N ASN A 160 -2.74 4.60 18.20
CA ASN A 160 -4.12 4.27 18.61
C ASN A 160 -4.21 3.11 19.63
N GLY A 161 -3.35 3.12 20.64
CA GLY A 161 -3.46 2.22 21.81
C GLY A 161 -2.93 0.80 21.62
N ILE A 162 -2.53 0.39 20.41
CA ILE A 162 -1.76 -0.83 20.18
C ILE A 162 -0.36 -0.62 20.77
N ASN A 163 -0.12 -1.14 21.98
CA ASN A 163 1.16 -1.00 22.67
C ASN A 163 2.12 -2.14 22.32
N PHE A 164 3.16 -1.83 21.55
CA PHE A 164 4.20 -2.80 21.19
C PHE A 164 5.20 -3.08 22.34
N GLY A 165 5.20 -2.30 23.42
CA GLY A 165 6.03 -2.54 24.61
C GLY A 165 7.53 -2.35 24.35
N ASP A 166 8.28 -3.45 24.33
CA ASP A 166 9.69 -3.50 23.93
C ASP A 166 9.91 -3.78 22.42
N GLY A 167 8.83 -3.93 21.67
CA GLY A 167 8.81 -4.08 20.22
C GLY A 167 8.57 -2.78 19.46
N PHE A 168 8.46 -2.90 18.14
CA PHE A 168 8.33 -1.81 17.18
C PHE A 168 7.76 -2.32 15.85
N VAL A 169 7.30 -1.38 15.02
CA VAL A 169 7.09 -1.62 13.58
C VAL A 169 8.03 -0.68 12.82
N GLU A 170 8.85 -1.18 11.91
CA GLU A 170 9.78 -0.36 11.13
C GLU A 170 9.63 -0.62 9.62
N VAL A 171 9.62 0.46 8.82
CA VAL A 171 9.45 0.39 7.37
C VAL A 171 10.80 0.55 6.68
N LEU A 172 11.33 -0.55 6.16
CA LEU A 172 12.64 -0.60 5.51
C LEU A 172 12.44 -0.54 3.98
N ALA A 173 12.53 0.68 3.44
CA ALA A 173 12.35 0.94 2.02
C ALA A 173 13.67 0.84 1.24
N ALA A 174 13.68 0.10 0.13
CA ALA A 174 14.83 0.01 -0.78
C ALA A 174 15.16 1.36 -1.43
N THR A 175 14.18 2.03 -2.04
CA THR A 175 14.36 3.38 -2.60
C THR A 175 13.27 4.35 -2.18
N GLN A 176 13.59 5.65 -2.22
CA GLN A 176 12.63 6.73 -2.02
C GLN A 176 11.83 7.06 -3.29
N THR A 177 12.28 6.60 -4.46
CA THR A 177 11.71 6.95 -5.77
C THR A 177 11.27 5.70 -6.57
N PRO A 178 10.02 5.68 -7.08
CA PRO A 178 9.56 4.65 -8.01
C PRO A 178 10.14 4.85 -9.41
N GLY A 179 10.25 3.75 -10.17
CA GLY A 179 10.75 3.74 -11.56
C GLY A 179 11.87 2.72 -11.77
N GLU A 180 12.36 2.61 -13.01
CA GLU A 180 13.34 1.58 -13.42
C GLU A 180 14.63 1.58 -12.61
N ALA A 181 15.12 2.76 -12.21
CA ALA A 181 16.30 2.89 -11.36
C ALA A 181 16.10 2.24 -9.97
N GLY A 182 14.88 2.32 -9.42
CA GLY A 182 14.53 1.68 -8.15
C GLY A 182 14.14 0.21 -8.28
N LYS A 183 13.56 -0.22 -9.42
CA LYS A 183 13.27 -1.64 -9.71
C LYS A 183 14.53 -2.52 -9.60
N LYS A 184 15.72 -1.97 -9.90
CA LYS A 184 17.01 -2.68 -9.80
C LYS A 184 17.53 -2.87 -8.36
N TRP A 185 16.88 -2.28 -7.34
CA TRP A 185 17.40 -2.30 -5.97
C TRP A 185 17.05 -3.57 -5.17
N PHE A 186 15.93 -4.24 -5.49
CA PHE A 186 15.60 -5.58 -5.02
C PHE A 186 15.48 -6.51 -6.23
N GLN A 187 16.30 -7.56 -6.28
CA GLN A 187 16.30 -8.55 -7.35
C GLN A 187 15.38 -9.76 -7.05
N GLY A 188 14.97 -9.94 -5.79
CA GLY A 188 14.04 -10.98 -5.35
C GLY A 188 13.81 -10.92 -3.84
N THR A 189 13.07 -11.90 -3.30
CA THR A 189 12.67 -11.91 -1.88
C THR A 189 13.82 -12.10 -0.90
N ALA A 190 14.81 -12.93 -1.23
CA ALA A 190 15.99 -13.18 -0.40
C ALA A 190 17.02 -12.04 -0.47
N ASP A 191 17.15 -11.40 -1.64
CA ASP A 191 17.97 -10.18 -1.81
C ASP A 191 17.42 -9.00 -0.99
N ALA A 192 16.09 -8.88 -0.91
CA ALA A 192 15.45 -7.87 -0.06
C ALA A 192 15.80 -8.03 1.41
N VAL A 193 15.74 -9.26 1.95
CA VAL A 193 16.16 -9.55 3.33
C VAL A 193 17.67 -9.36 3.51
N ARG A 194 18.50 -9.85 2.57
CA ARG A 194 19.96 -9.75 2.61
C ARG A 194 20.44 -8.31 2.86
N LYS A 195 19.83 -7.34 2.17
CA LYS A 195 20.19 -5.91 2.25
C LYS A 195 19.86 -5.23 3.58
N PHE A 196 19.08 -5.88 4.44
CA PHE A 196 18.73 -5.39 5.78
C PHE A 196 19.19 -6.33 6.92
N LEU A 197 20.06 -7.30 6.65
CA LEU A 197 20.59 -8.20 7.71
C LEU A 197 21.36 -7.46 8.81
N TRP A 198 22.00 -6.33 8.49
CA TRP A 198 22.67 -5.46 9.45
C TRP A 198 21.75 -5.00 10.61
N VAL A 199 20.43 -4.97 10.39
CA VAL A 199 19.46 -4.62 11.43
C VAL A 199 19.44 -5.65 12.57
N PHE A 200 19.76 -6.91 12.28
CA PHE A 200 19.88 -7.98 13.29
C PHE A 200 21.23 -7.97 14.03
N GLU A 201 22.19 -7.13 13.63
CA GLU A 201 23.47 -6.94 14.31
C GLU A 201 23.37 -5.95 15.50
N ASP A 202 22.37 -5.06 15.50
CA ASP A 202 22.04 -4.15 16.61
C ASP A 202 21.85 -4.95 17.91
N ALA A 203 22.50 -4.48 18.98
CA ALA A 203 22.39 -5.05 20.33
C ALA A 203 20.93 -5.26 20.79
N LYS A 204 19.97 -4.43 20.36
CA LYS A 204 18.53 -4.57 20.65
C LYS A 204 17.91 -5.85 20.06
N ASN A 205 18.45 -6.34 18.95
CA ASN A 205 17.89 -7.41 18.14
C ASN A 205 18.58 -8.77 18.39
N ARG A 206 19.65 -8.80 19.20
CA ARG A 206 20.43 -10.02 19.48
C ARG A 206 19.71 -11.13 20.26
N ASN A 207 18.53 -10.86 20.83
CA ASN A 207 17.72 -11.89 21.48
C ASN A 207 16.72 -12.58 20.52
N ILE A 208 16.70 -12.20 19.24
CA ILE A 208 15.82 -12.81 18.23
C ILE A 208 16.43 -14.15 17.82
N GLU A 209 15.83 -15.25 18.30
CA GLU A 209 16.25 -16.62 18.00
C GLU A 209 15.61 -17.14 16.70
N ASN A 210 14.41 -16.66 16.37
CA ASN A 210 13.62 -17.07 15.21
C ASN A 210 13.12 -15.85 14.43
N ILE A 211 13.16 -15.94 13.10
CA ILE A 211 12.70 -14.90 12.18
C ILE A 211 11.59 -15.49 11.30
N LEU A 212 10.41 -14.87 11.36
CA LEU A 212 9.32 -15.14 10.42
C LEU A 212 9.50 -14.32 9.16
N ILE A 213 9.38 -14.94 7.99
CA ILE A 213 9.25 -14.28 6.69
C ILE A 213 7.79 -14.44 6.25
N LEU A 214 7.11 -13.32 5.99
CA LEU A 214 5.68 -13.27 5.69
C LEU A 214 5.42 -12.54 4.37
N SER A 215 4.56 -13.07 3.49
CA SER A 215 4.12 -12.30 2.30
C SER A 215 3.08 -11.23 2.66
N GLY A 216 3.12 -10.11 1.94
CA GLY A 216 2.26 -8.93 2.15
C GLY A 216 0.96 -8.89 1.32
N ASP A 217 0.64 -9.98 0.63
CA ASP A 217 -0.35 -10.09 -0.44
C ASP A 217 -1.17 -11.41 -0.40
N HIS A 218 -1.22 -12.07 0.76
CA HIS A 218 -2.07 -13.25 1.01
C HIS A 218 -3.19 -12.91 2.00
N LEU A 219 -4.38 -13.51 1.81
CA LEU A 219 -5.54 -13.40 2.69
C LEU A 219 -5.73 -14.68 3.52
N TYR A 220 -5.41 -14.61 4.82
CA TYR A 220 -5.44 -15.76 5.74
C TYR A 220 -5.38 -15.31 7.20
N ARG A 221 -5.76 -16.18 8.13
CA ARG A 221 -5.73 -15.91 9.59
C ARG A 221 -4.93 -16.98 10.31
N MET A 222 -3.88 -16.61 11.04
CA MET A 222 -2.93 -17.58 11.60
C MET A 222 -2.34 -17.12 12.93
N ASN A 223 -2.34 -18.00 13.93
CA ASN A 223 -1.49 -17.85 15.11
C ASN A 223 -0.08 -18.33 14.75
N TYR A 224 0.85 -17.40 14.54
CA TYR A 224 2.23 -17.73 14.23
C TYR A 224 2.96 -18.40 15.40
N MET A 225 2.50 -18.25 16.66
CA MET A 225 3.18 -18.90 17.78
C MET A 225 3.02 -20.42 17.79
N ASP A 226 1.94 -20.98 17.23
CA ASP A 226 1.81 -22.44 17.07
C ASP A 226 2.79 -22.97 16.01
N PHE A 227 3.02 -22.19 14.95
CA PHE A 227 4.00 -22.47 13.89
C PHE A 227 5.45 -22.33 14.37
N VAL A 228 5.78 -21.29 15.14
CA VAL A 228 7.09 -21.13 15.79
C VAL A 228 7.30 -22.22 16.86
N GLN A 229 6.27 -22.61 17.60
CA GLN A 229 6.35 -23.71 18.56
C GLN A 229 6.68 -25.03 17.86
N TYR A 230 6.03 -25.32 16.73
CA TYR A 230 6.36 -26.48 15.89
C TYR A 230 7.81 -26.43 15.38
N HIS A 231 8.27 -25.29 14.87
CA HIS A 231 9.67 -25.06 14.46
C HIS A 231 10.70 -25.38 15.57
N VAL A 232 10.42 -24.92 16.80
CA VAL A 232 11.25 -25.18 17.99
C VAL A 232 11.21 -26.65 18.41
N ASP A 233 10.03 -27.29 18.43
CA ASP A 233 9.88 -28.70 18.82
C ASP A 233 10.51 -29.66 17.81
N SER A 234 10.38 -29.38 16.50
CA SER A 234 11.00 -30.16 15.42
C SER A 234 12.51 -29.89 15.27
N LYS A 235 13.05 -28.92 16.03
CA LYS A 235 14.45 -28.43 15.95
C LYS A 235 14.84 -28.07 14.50
N ALA A 236 13.93 -27.39 13.80
CA ALA A 236 14.12 -27.01 12.42
C ALA A 236 15.17 -25.88 12.29
N ASP A 237 15.89 -25.85 11.17
CA ASP A 237 16.61 -24.67 10.72
C ASP A 237 15.66 -23.75 9.95
N ILE A 238 14.71 -24.35 9.22
CA ILE A 238 13.65 -23.69 8.45
C ILE A 238 12.35 -24.49 8.59
N THR A 239 11.23 -23.83 8.82
CA THR A 239 9.89 -24.42 8.66
C THR A 239 9.11 -23.62 7.62
N LEU A 240 8.45 -24.32 6.69
CA LEU A 240 7.54 -23.75 5.71
C LEU A 240 6.10 -23.94 6.19
N SER A 241 5.24 -22.93 6.07
CA SER A 241 3.79 -23.12 6.22
C SER A 241 3.20 -23.59 4.89
N CYS A 242 2.43 -24.67 4.94
CA CYS A 242 2.01 -25.44 3.78
C CYS A 242 0.51 -25.73 3.81
N ALA A 243 -0.17 -25.63 2.67
CA ALA A 243 -1.60 -25.90 2.52
C ALA A 243 -1.86 -26.93 1.40
N PRO A 244 -2.85 -27.82 1.52
CA PRO A 244 -3.25 -28.69 0.42
C PRO A 244 -3.97 -27.87 -0.67
N VAL A 245 -3.66 -28.12 -1.95
CA VAL A 245 -4.24 -27.38 -3.09
C VAL A 245 -4.66 -28.31 -4.24
N ASP A 246 -5.61 -27.84 -5.03
CA ASP A 246 -6.12 -28.51 -6.23
C ASP A 246 -5.22 -28.32 -7.46
N GLU A 247 -5.41 -29.17 -8.48
CA GLU A 247 -4.60 -29.16 -9.70
C GLU A 247 -4.71 -27.87 -10.53
N SER A 248 -5.85 -27.16 -10.48
CA SER A 248 -6.06 -25.97 -11.32
C SER A 248 -5.25 -24.75 -10.87
N ARG A 249 -4.73 -24.78 -9.64
CA ARG A 249 -3.94 -23.72 -9.01
C ARG A 249 -2.52 -24.12 -8.64
N ALA A 250 -2.21 -25.43 -8.61
CA ALA A 250 -0.94 -25.95 -8.13
C ALA A 250 0.29 -25.35 -8.85
N SER A 251 0.18 -24.98 -10.14
CA SER A 251 1.25 -24.32 -10.89
C SER A 251 1.52 -22.86 -10.51
N ASP A 252 0.64 -22.18 -9.77
CA ASP A 252 0.86 -20.80 -9.29
C ASP A 252 1.79 -20.74 -8.07
N TYR A 253 2.06 -21.89 -7.43
CA TYR A 253 2.72 -21.99 -6.13
C TYR A 253 4.04 -22.77 -6.17
N GLY A 254 4.86 -22.60 -5.14
CA GLY A 254 5.95 -23.53 -4.86
C GLY A 254 5.40 -24.79 -4.19
N LEU A 255 5.47 -25.93 -4.87
CA LEU A 255 4.95 -27.20 -4.36
C LEU A 255 6.00 -27.93 -3.52
N VAL A 256 5.54 -28.71 -2.54
CA VAL A 256 6.40 -29.44 -1.60
C VAL A 256 5.98 -30.89 -1.42
N ASN A 257 6.96 -31.79 -1.41
CA ASN A 257 6.76 -33.17 -0.96
C ASN A 257 7.33 -33.30 0.46
N ILE A 258 6.53 -33.85 1.36
CA ILE A 258 6.80 -33.94 2.80
C ILE A 258 6.79 -35.41 3.22
N ASP A 259 7.74 -35.84 4.05
CA ASP A 259 7.80 -37.21 4.57
C ASP A 259 6.93 -37.43 5.83
N ARG A 260 6.88 -38.67 6.32
CA ARG A 260 6.09 -39.05 7.51
C ARG A 260 6.56 -38.43 8.83
N SER A 261 7.72 -37.76 8.86
CA SER A 261 8.22 -37.02 10.01
C SER A 261 7.87 -35.52 9.97
N GLY A 262 7.32 -35.04 8.84
CA GLY A 262 7.11 -33.62 8.58
C GLY A 262 8.25 -32.96 7.81
N ARG A 263 9.33 -33.68 7.46
CA ARG A 263 10.48 -33.11 6.76
C ARG A 263 10.14 -32.87 5.28
N VAL A 264 10.52 -31.71 4.75
CA VAL A 264 10.43 -31.44 3.30
C VAL A 264 11.55 -32.20 2.59
N VAL A 265 11.19 -33.07 1.65
CA VAL A 265 12.12 -33.90 0.86
C VAL A 265 12.31 -33.38 -0.57
N HIS A 266 11.34 -32.62 -1.09
CA HIS A 266 11.43 -31.96 -2.39
C HIS A 266 10.65 -30.64 -2.38
N PHE A 267 11.14 -29.65 -3.11
CA PHE A 267 10.47 -28.37 -3.36
C PHE A 267 10.65 -28.03 -4.84
N SER A 268 9.58 -27.63 -5.53
CA SER A 268 9.63 -27.14 -6.90
C SER A 268 8.80 -25.85 -7.03
N GLU A 269 9.42 -24.76 -7.48
CA GLU A 269 8.77 -23.45 -7.60
C GLU A 269 7.99 -23.35 -8.91
N LYS A 270 6.65 -23.21 -8.83
CA LYS A 270 5.73 -23.04 -9.97
C LYS A 270 5.91 -24.09 -11.08
N PRO A 271 5.85 -25.40 -10.75
CA PRO A 271 6.08 -26.47 -11.71
C PRO A 271 4.94 -26.56 -12.72
N THR A 272 5.26 -27.03 -13.93
CA THR A 272 4.29 -27.18 -15.03
C THR A 272 4.49 -28.51 -15.76
N GLY A 273 3.47 -28.98 -16.48
CA GLY A 273 3.58 -30.14 -17.36
C GLY A 273 3.94 -31.44 -16.62
N ILE A 274 5.12 -31.99 -16.89
CA ILE A 274 5.63 -33.23 -16.27
C ILE A 274 6.07 -32.97 -14.83
N ASP A 275 6.74 -31.84 -14.59
CA ASP A 275 7.25 -31.47 -13.26
C ASP A 275 6.12 -31.16 -12.28
N LEU A 276 4.97 -30.70 -12.79
CA LEU A 276 3.76 -30.59 -11.97
C LEU A 276 3.31 -31.97 -11.49
N LYS A 277 3.18 -32.94 -12.41
CA LYS A 277 2.70 -34.29 -12.08
C LYS A 277 3.65 -35.07 -11.16
N SER A 278 4.95 -34.77 -11.16
CA SER A 278 5.90 -35.39 -10.21
C SER A 278 5.76 -34.87 -8.77
N MET A 279 5.02 -33.78 -8.56
CA MET A 279 4.70 -33.21 -7.25
C MET A 279 3.34 -33.66 -6.68
N GLN A 280 2.64 -34.60 -7.35
CA GLN A 280 1.45 -35.23 -6.78
C GLN A 280 1.83 -36.08 -5.57
N THR A 281 1.03 -36.00 -4.50
CA THR A 281 1.27 -36.73 -3.25
C THR A 281 -0.05 -37.15 -2.58
N ASP A 282 -0.01 -38.21 -1.78
CA ASP A 282 -1.17 -38.68 -1.01
C ASP A 282 -1.40 -37.78 0.21
N THR A 283 -2.18 -36.72 0.03
CA THR A 283 -2.50 -35.76 1.09
C THR A 283 -3.42 -36.32 2.17
N SER A 284 -3.90 -37.57 2.08
CA SER A 284 -4.59 -38.23 3.20
C SER A 284 -3.65 -38.46 4.39
N MET A 285 -2.33 -38.55 4.17
CA MET A 285 -1.33 -38.58 5.24
C MET A 285 -1.35 -37.33 6.13
N LEU A 286 -1.93 -36.22 5.65
CA LEU A 286 -2.09 -34.97 6.40
C LEU A 286 -3.34 -34.97 7.29
N GLY A 287 -4.13 -36.06 7.30
CA GLY A 287 -5.38 -36.17 8.06
C GLY A 287 -6.62 -35.61 7.35
N LEU A 288 -6.55 -35.45 6.02
CA LEU A 288 -7.72 -35.18 5.16
C LEU A 288 -8.53 -36.46 4.93
N SER A 289 -9.83 -36.33 4.62
CA SER A 289 -10.61 -37.46 4.11
C SER A 289 -10.13 -37.86 2.70
N HIS A 290 -10.42 -39.09 2.28
CA HIS A 290 -10.09 -39.55 0.93
C HIS A 290 -10.75 -38.73 -0.20
N GLN A 291 -11.85 -38.02 0.08
CA GLN A 291 -12.50 -37.14 -0.92
C GLN A 291 -11.78 -35.81 -1.04
N GLU A 292 -11.41 -35.18 0.09
CA GLU A 292 -10.62 -33.95 0.11
C GLU A 292 -9.20 -34.18 -0.46
N ALA A 293 -8.57 -35.30 -0.10
CA ALA A 293 -7.25 -35.66 -0.61
C ALA A 293 -7.23 -35.89 -2.14
N ALA A 294 -8.32 -36.42 -2.70
CA ALA A 294 -8.48 -36.58 -4.15
C ALA A 294 -8.78 -35.26 -4.88
N GLN A 295 -9.35 -34.25 -4.18
CA GLN A 295 -9.55 -32.91 -4.72
C GLN A 295 -8.30 -32.04 -4.60
N SER A 296 -7.49 -32.25 -3.57
CA SER A 296 -6.24 -31.53 -3.32
C SER A 296 -5.02 -32.49 -3.25
N PRO A 297 -4.58 -33.04 -4.41
CA PRO A 297 -3.46 -34.00 -4.49
C PRO A 297 -2.07 -33.33 -4.44
N TYR A 298 -2.00 -32.03 -4.19
CA TYR A 298 -0.76 -31.25 -4.09
C TYR A 298 -0.65 -30.55 -2.74
N ILE A 299 0.58 -30.25 -2.31
CA ILE A 299 0.85 -29.40 -1.14
C ILE A 299 1.62 -28.18 -1.61
N ALA A 300 1.08 -26.98 -1.37
CA ALA A 300 1.70 -25.71 -1.71
C ALA A 300 2.36 -25.05 -0.49
N SER A 301 3.50 -24.42 -0.70
CA SER A 301 4.11 -23.43 0.19
C SER A 301 3.29 -22.14 0.17
N MET A 302 2.87 -21.68 1.36
CA MET A 302 2.09 -20.44 1.52
C MET A 302 2.93 -19.15 1.47
N GLY A 303 4.22 -19.23 1.08
CA GLY A 303 5.14 -18.09 1.15
C GLY A 303 5.38 -17.56 2.58
N VAL A 304 5.14 -18.39 3.59
CA VAL A 304 5.28 -18.09 5.02
C VAL A 304 6.31 -19.04 5.61
N TYR A 305 7.39 -18.49 6.17
CA TYR A 305 8.55 -19.25 6.62
C TYR A 305 8.94 -18.87 8.04
N CYS A 306 9.38 -19.83 8.85
CA CYS A 306 10.08 -19.60 10.11
C CYS A 306 11.53 -20.07 9.95
N PHE A 307 12.50 -19.18 10.12
CA PHE A 307 13.92 -19.51 10.12
C PHE A 307 14.51 -19.36 11.51
N LYS A 308 15.46 -20.22 11.88
CA LYS A 308 16.39 -19.93 12.96
C LYS A 308 17.31 -18.78 12.52
N THR A 309 17.50 -17.75 13.34
CA THR A 309 18.27 -16.54 12.97
C THR A 309 19.66 -16.85 12.42
N GLU A 310 20.39 -17.76 13.09
CA GLU A 310 21.71 -18.22 12.67
C GLU A 310 21.71 -18.88 11.27
N ALA A 311 20.68 -19.69 10.98
CA ALA A 311 20.54 -20.38 9.70
C ALA A 311 20.26 -19.37 8.58
N LEU A 312 19.34 -18.42 8.79
CA LEU A 312 19.03 -17.36 7.81
C LEU A 312 20.27 -16.54 7.47
N LEU A 313 21.03 -16.09 8.49
CA LEU A 313 22.26 -15.32 8.31
C LEU A 313 23.31 -16.12 7.51
N LYS A 314 23.55 -17.38 7.88
CA LYS A 314 24.51 -18.27 7.21
C LYS A 314 24.11 -18.55 5.76
N LEU A 315 22.83 -18.82 5.50
CA LEU A 315 22.29 -19.06 4.16
C LEU A 315 22.48 -17.84 3.25
N LEU A 316 22.06 -16.66 3.71
CA LEU A 316 22.06 -15.45 2.88
C LEU A 316 23.45 -14.79 2.71
N THR A 317 24.39 -14.99 3.64
CA THR A 317 25.71 -14.33 3.60
C THR A 317 26.87 -15.25 3.20
N GLN A 318 26.86 -16.52 3.60
CA GLN A 318 27.99 -17.44 3.41
C GLN A 318 27.70 -18.53 2.37
N ARG A 319 26.51 -19.15 2.42
CA ARG A 319 26.19 -20.33 1.59
C ARG A 319 25.68 -19.95 0.20
N TYR A 320 24.77 -18.98 0.12
CA TYR A 320 24.09 -18.55 -1.09
C TYR A 320 24.07 -17.01 -1.21
N PRO A 321 25.24 -16.33 -1.26
CA PRO A 321 25.32 -14.87 -1.30
C PRO A 321 24.77 -14.25 -2.59
N SER A 322 24.71 -15.01 -3.68
CA SER A 322 24.23 -14.56 -5.00
C SER A 322 22.76 -14.89 -5.30
N SER A 323 22.09 -15.69 -4.46
CA SER A 323 20.69 -16.07 -4.68
C SER A 323 19.76 -14.92 -4.32
N ASN A 324 18.80 -14.63 -5.18
CA ASN A 324 17.88 -13.51 -5.08
C ASN A 324 16.53 -13.90 -4.47
N ASP A 325 16.09 -15.15 -4.54
CA ASP A 325 14.74 -15.55 -4.09
C ASP A 325 14.70 -16.73 -3.11
N PHE A 326 13.74 -16.71 -2.17
CA PHE A 326 13.56 -17.79 -1.20
C PHE A 326 12.98 -19.06 -1.84
N GLY A 327 11.93 -18.96 -2.66
CA GLY A 327 11.17 -20.10 -3.18
C GLY A 327 11.92 -20.86 -4.25
N SER A 328 12.45 -20.16 -5.27
CA SER A 328 13.15 -20.81 -6.38
C SER A 328 14.59 -21.22 -6.08
N GLU A 329 15.25 -20.62 -5.08
CA GLU A 329 16.70 -20.82 -4.87
C GLU A 329 17.07 -21.23 -3.43
N ILE A 330 16.75 -20.43 -2.40
CA ILE A 330 17.23 -20.71 -1.03
C ILE A 330 16.63 -22.01 -0.46
N ILE A 331 15.31 -22.22 -0.56
CA ILE A 331 14.65 -23.39 0.01
C ILE A 331 15.05 -24.71 -0.72
N PRO A 332 15.02 -24.80 -2.08
CA PRO A 332 15.47 -25.99 -2.82
C PRO A 332 16.95 -26.34 -2.62
N ALA A 333 17.78 -25.36 -2.24
CA ALA A 333 19.17 -25.59 -1.89
C ALA A 333 19.32 -26.07 -0.43
N ALA A 334 18.67 -25.40 0.53
CA ALA A 334 18.78 -25.68 1.96
C ALA A 334 18.20 -27.04 2.39
N ILE A 335 17.22 -27.59 1.67
CA ILE A 335 16.66 -28.95 1.94
C ILE A 335 17.76 -30.04 2.01
N ARG A 336 18.86 -29.84 1.28
CA ARG A 336 19.96 -30.80 1.14
C ARG A 336 20.88 -30.87 2.36
N ASP A 337 21.08 -29.75 3.06
CA ASP A 337 22.08 -29.62 4.13
C ASP A 337 21.58 -28.99 5.44
N HIS A 338 20.29 -28.67 5.54
CA HIS A 338 19.60 -28.15 6.74
C HIS A 338 18.34 -28.95 7.08
N ASN A 339 17.83 -28.83 8.31
CA ASN A 339 16.57 -29.43 8.75
C ASN A 339 15.38 -28.55 8.31
N VAL A 340 14.84 -28.82 7.12
CA VAL A 340 13.68 -28.13 6.55
C VAL A 340 12.40 -28.91 6.81
N GLN A 341 11.45 -28.31 7.53
CA GLN A 341 10.19 -28.93 7.97
C GLN A 341 8.97 -28.26 7.33
N GLY A 342 7.91 -29.03 7.07
CA GLY A 342 6.61 -28.54 6.64
C GLY A 342 5.64 -28.48 7.82
N TYR A 343 4.89 -27.39 7.94
CA TYR A 343 3.80 -27.22 8.89
C TYR A 343 2.48 -27.14 8.12
N ILE A 344 1.53 -28.01 8.43
CA ILE A 344 0.26 -28.07 7.69
C ILE A 344 -0.76 -27.08 8.26
N TYR A 345 -1.01 -26.02 7.52
CA TYR A 345 -2.13 -25.11 7.70
C TYR A 345 -3.38 -25.70 7.03
N ARG A 346 -4.56 -25.52 7.65
CA ARG A 346 -5.82 -26.14 7.22
C ARG A 346 -7.00 -25.17 7.10
N ASP A 347 -6.84 -23.94 7.59
CA ASP A 347 -7.86 -22.90 7.48
C ASP A 347 -7.74 -22.17 6.12
N TYR A 348 -8.58 -21.16 5.89
CA TYR A 348 -8.58 -20.42 4.63
C TYR A 348 -7.27 -19.66 4.38
N TRP A 349 -6.64 -19.92 3.23
CA TRP A 349 -5.57 -19.14 2.65
C TRP A 349 -5.81 -18.93 1.16
N GLU A 350 -5.54 -17.70 0.70
CA GLU A 350 -5.72 -17.28 -0.69
C GLU A 350 -4.62 -16.28 -1.08
N ASP A 351 -3.88 -16.57 -2.15
CA ASP A 351 -2.94 -15.62 -2.77
C ASP A 351 -3.73 -14.56 -3.56
N ILE A 352 -3.76 -13.32 -3.05
CA ILE A 352 -4.44 -12.18 -3.70
C ILE A 352 -3.47 -11.27 -4.47
N GLY A 353 -2.31 -11.81 -4.85
CA GLY A 353 -1.26 -11.15 -5.63
C GLY A 353 -1.55 -11.01 -7.13
N THR A 354 -2.75 -11.34 -7.64
CA THR A 354 -3.18 -11.10 -9.03
C THR A 354 -4.52 -10.40 -9.09
N ILE A 355 -4.83 -9.63 -10.15
CA ILE A 355 -6.14 -8.95 -10.29
C ILE A 355 -7.32 -9.93 -10.23
N LYS A 356 -7.19 -11.14 -10.79
CA LYS A 356 -8.25 -12.17 -10.76
C LYS A 356 -8.50 -12.66 -9.33
N SER A 357 -7.46 -13.17 -8.66
CA SER A 357 -7.60 -13.70 -7.30
C SER A 357 -7.99 -12.62 -6.30
N PHE A 358 -7.42 -11.42 -6.39
CA PHE A 358 -7.82 -10.26 -5.59
C PHE A 358 -9.31 -9.92 -5.74
N TYR A 359 -9.83 -9.90 -6.97
CA TYR A 359 -11.25 -9.64 -7.23
C TYR A 359 -12.15 -10.77 -6.70
N GLU A 360 -11.83 -12.02 -7.01
CA GLU A 360 -12.61 -13.19 -6.59
C GLU A 360 -12.62 -13.36 -5.07
N ALA A 361 -11.47 -13.21 -4.41
CA ALA A 361 -11.32 -13.26 -2.96
C ALA A 361 -12.07 -12.12 -2.24
N ASN A 362 -12.13 -10.91 -2.82
CA ASN A 362 -12.96 -9.84 -2.25
C ASN A 362 -14.45 -10.15 -2.41
N LEU A 363 -14.90 -10.71 -3.54
CA LEU A 363 -16.33 -11.05 -3.71
C LEU A 363 -16.75 -12.31 -2.92
N ALA A 364 -15.83 -13.21 -2.58
CA ALA A 364 -16.10 -14.32 -1.66
C ALA A 364 -16.52 -13.84 -0.25
N LEU A 365 -16.15 -12.62 0.14
CA LEU A 365 -16.54 -12.01 1.43
C LEU A 365 -18.03 -11.63 1.49
N VAL A 366 -18.75 -11.58 0.35
CA VAL A 366 -20.18 -11.22 0.30
C VAL A 366 -21.09 -12.42 0.05
N GLU A 367 -20.54 -13.63 0.11
CA GLU A 367 -21.30 -14.88 0.11
C GLU A 367 -22.03 -15.08 1.46
N GLU A 368 -23.06 -15.93 1.48
CA GLU A 368 -23.88 -16.18 2.68
C GLU A 368 -23.09 -16.91 3.79
N HIS A 369 -22.13 -17.74 3.38
CA HIS A 369 -21.19 -18.45 4.25
C HIS A 369 -19.76 -18.20 3.73
N PRO A 370 -19.20 -17.00 3.98
CA PRO A 370 -17.90 -16.62 3.44
C PRO A 370 -16.79 -17.47 4.04
N LYS A 371 -15.87 -17.96 3.21
CA LYS A 371 -14.75 -18.80 3.67
C LYS A 371 -13.74 -18.05 4.56
N PHE A 372 -13.81 -16.73 4.58
CA PHE A 372 -12.96 -15.86 5.38
C PHE A 372 -13.77 -14.68 5.94
N GLU A 373 -13.61 -14.42 7.24
CA GLU A 373 -14.25 -13.30 7.92
C GLU A 373 -13.18 -12.32 8.45
N PHE A 374 -13.42 -11.02 8.25
CA PHE A 374 -12.57 -9.97 8.84
C PHE A 374 -12.90 -9.69 10.31
N TYR A 375 -14.13 -10.02 10.75
CA TYR A 375 -14.51 -9.96 12.16
C TYR A 375 -14.12 -11.24 12.88
N ASP A 376 -13.63 -11.08 14.11
CA ASP A 376 -13.47 -12.12 15.13
C ASP A 376 -13.31 -11.44 16.49
N GLN A 377 -13.79 -12.07 17.55
CA GLN A 377 -13.70 -11.51 18.90
C GLN A 377 -12.34 -11.75 19.58
N ASN A 378 -11.64 -12.82 19.20
CA ASN A 378 -10.39 -13.28 19.81
C ASN A 378 -9.16 -12.84 19.00
N THR A 379 -9.26 -12.88 17.67
CA THR A 379 -8.19 -12.50 16.73
C THR A 379 -8.70 -11.52 15.66
N PRO A 380 -9.10 -10.30 16.03
CA PRO A 380 -9.61 -9.30 15.09
C PRO A 380 -8.51 -8.84 14.12
N PHE A 381 -8.92 -8.40 12.92
CA PHE A 381 -8.05 -7.63 12.03
C PHE A 381 -8.11 -6.14 12.40
N TYR A 382 -6.95 -5.52 12.57
CA TYR A 382 -6.80 -4.10 12.89
C TYR A 382 -6.70 -3.27 11.61
N THR A 383 -7.27 -2.07 11.62
CA THR A 383 -7.06 -1.09 10.54
C THR A 383 -7.19 0.34 11.08
N SER A 384 -6.78 1.34 10.29
CA SER A 384 -6.72 2.74 10.71
C SER A 384 -8.13 3.26 11.08
N PRO A 385 -8.40 3.61 12.36
CA PRO A 385 -9.67 4.19 12.73
C PRO A 385 -9.81 5.57 12.08
N ARG A 386 -10.91 5.79 11.37
CA ARG A 386 -11.11 6.99 10.53
C ARG A 386 -12.18 7.95 11.01
N PHE A 387 -12.96 7.57 12.04
CA PHE A 387 -14.07 8.35 12.59
C PHE A 387 -15.07 8.84 11.52
N LEU A 388 -15.33 7.99 10.51
CA LEU A 388 -16.32 8.27 9.48
C LEU A 388 -17.74 8.13 10.04
N PRO A 389 -18.70 8.93 9.56
CA PRO A 389 -20.10 8.76 9.93
C PRO A 389 -20.65 7.40 9.45
N PRO A 390 -21.77 6.93 10.03
CA PRO A 390 -22.56 5.86 9.43
C PRO A 390 -22.93 6.20 7.98
N THR A 391 -23.04 5.18 7.15
CA THR A 391 -23.43 5.33 5.74
C THR A 391 -24.87 5.82 5.62
N LYS A 392 -25.11 6.83 4.78
CA LYS A 392 -26.44 7.32 4.44
C LYS A 392 -26.96 6.54 3.23
N THR A 393 -28.18 6.00 3.35
CA THR A 393 -28.90 5.33 2.27
C THR A 393 -30.26 5.98 2.05
N ASP A 394 -30.72 6.07 0.81
CA ASP A 394 -32.07 6.52 0.45
C ASP A 394 -32.62 5.64 -0.68
N LYS A 395 -33.77 4.99 -0.45
CA LYS A 395 -34.45 4.03 -1.36
C LYS A 395 -33.56 2.98 -2.07
N CYS A 396 -32.42 2.60 -1.47
CA CYS A 396 -31.48 1.68 -2.11
C CYS A 396 -31.93 0.21 -2.01
N ARG A 397 -31.66 -0.58 -3.06
CA ARG A 397 -31.72 -2.05 -3.01
C ARG A 397 -30.32 -2.61 -2.83
N ILE A 398 -30.07 -3.35 -1.76
CA ILE A 398 -28.74 -3.92 -1.45
C ILE A 398 -28.91 -5.43 -1.20
N VAL A 399 -28.19 -6.26 -1.95
CA VAL A 399 -28.30 -7.73 -1.92
C VAL A 399 -26.90 -8.34 -1.89
N ASN A 400 -26.62 -9.20 -0.91
CA ASN A 400 -25.35 -9.93 -0.75
C ASN A 400 -24.14 -9.00 -0.99
N SER A 401 -24.01 -7.91 -0.23
CA SER A 401 -23.04 -6.85 -0.50
C SER A 401 -22.55 -6.18 0.78
N ILE A 402 -21.25 -5.88 0.88
CA ILE A 402 -20.65 -5.17 2.01
C ILE A 402 -20.57 -3.68 1.71
N ILE A 403 -21.04 -2.86 2.65
CA ILE A 403 -21.03 -1.39 2.55
C ILE A 403 -20.18 -0.82 3.70
N SER A 404 -19.03 -0.24 3.38
CA SER A 404 -18.14 0.42 4.34
C SER A 404 -18.70 1.75 4.86
N HIS A 405 -18.06 2.30 5.90
CA HIS A 405 -18.48 3.55 6.54
C HIS A 405 -18.40 4.78 5.63
N GLY A 406 -19.24 5.77 5.94
CA GLY A 406 -19.21 7.09 5.31
C GLY A 406 -19.74 7.16 3.88
N CYS A 407 -20.39 6.11 3.37
CA CYS A 407 -20.91 6.14 2.01
C CYS A 407 -22.20 6.98 1.90
N PHE A 408 -22.47 7.46 0.69
CA PHE A 408 -23.70 8.15 0.30
C PHE A 408 -24.33 7.39 -0.85
N LEU A 409 -25.42 6.67 -0.58
CA LEU A 409 -26.13 5.84 -1.55
C LEU A 409 -27.53 6.43 -1.75
N GLY A 410 -27.89 6.82 -2.98
CA GLY A 410 -29.23 7.30 -3.32
C GLY A 410 -29.82 6.52 -4.49
N GLU A 411 -31.04 6.02 -4.31
CA GLU A 411 -31.90 5.38 -5.34
C GLU A 411 -31.16 4.41 -6.28
N CYS A 412 -30.27 3.58 -5.72
CA CYS A 412 -29.38 2.69 -6.45
C CYS A 412 -29.61 1.20 -6.10
N SER A 413 -29.17 0.31 -6.99
CA SER A 413 -29.25 -1.14 -6.82
C SER A 413 -27.85 -1.76 -6.78
N ILE A 414 -27.55 -2.51 -5.73
CA ILE A 414 -26.22 -3.07 -5.44
C ILE A 414 -26.35 -4.57 -5.20
N GLN A 415 -25.66 -5.40 -5.98
CA GLN A 415 -25.70 -6.86 -5.90
C GLN A 415 -24.29 -7.47 -5.96
N ARG A 416 -24.00 -8.46 -5.10
CA ARG A 416 -22.74 -9.21 -5.02
C ARG A 416 -21.49 -8.32 -5.15
N SER A 417 -21.47 -7.22 -4.40
CA SER A 417 -20.51 -6.12 -4.55
C SER A 417 -19.96 -5.63 -3.21
N ILE A 418 -18.78 -5.00 -3.22
CA ILE A 418 -18.19 -4.32 -2.06
C ILE A 418 -18.04 -2.83 -2.35
N ILE A 419 -18.56 -2.00 -1.46
CA ILE A 419 -18.56 -0.55 -1.55
C ILE A 419 -17.67 0.01 -0.44
N GLY A 420 -16.46 0.41 -0.80
CA GLY A 420 -15.43 0.91 0.11
C GLY A 420 -15.70 2.31 0.67
N GLU A 421 -14.91 2.69 1.66
CA GLU A 421 -15.12 3.91 2.47
C GLU A 421 -15.35 5.19 1.64
N ARG A 422 -16.30 6.03 2.09
CA ARG A 422 -16.65 7.34 1.46
C ARG A 422 -17.20 7.26 0.03
N SER A 423 -17.59 6.09 -0.47
CA SER A 423 -18.17 5.96 -1.81
C SER A 423 -19.47 6.78 -1.96
N ARG A 424 -19.66 7.42 -3.12
CA ARG A 424 -20.90 8.11 -3.49
C ARG A 424 -21.50 7.48 -4.74
N LEU A 425 -22.75 7.01 -4.65
CA LEU A 425 -23.57 6.56 -5.76
C LEU A 425 -24.78 7.49 -5.88
N ASP A 426 -24.94 8.12 -7.04
CA ASP A 426 -26.11 8.93 -7.35
C ASP A 426 -27.28 8.04 -7.86
N TYR A 427 -28.45 8.62 -8.09
CA TYR A 427 -29.67 7.86 -8.44
C TYR A 427 -29.58 7.06 -9.75
N GLY A 428 -30.32 5.95 -9.81
CA GLY A 428 -30.37 5.08 -10.99
C GLY A 428 -29.12 4.23 -11.22
N VAL A 429 -28.13 4.29 -10.32
CA VAL A 429 -26.90 3.48 -10.41
C VAL A 429 -27.21 2.00 -10.14
N GLU A 430 -26.72 1.13 -11.03
CA GLU A 430 -26.77 -0.33 -10.88
C GLU A 430 -25.35 -0.90 -10.81
N LEU A 431 -25.00 -1.48 -9.66
CA LEU A 431 -23.74 -2.19 -9.45
C LEU A 431 -23.99 -3.68 -9.27
N GLN A 432 -23.38 -4.49 -10.12
CA GLN A 432 -23.38 -5.94 -10.02
C GLN A 432 -21.92 -6.42 -10.02
N ASP A 433 -21.58 -7.39 -9.19
CA ASP A 433 -20.28 -8.08 -9.21
C ASP A 433 -19.07 -7.09 -9.15
N THR A 434 -19.16 -6.05 -8.33
CA THR A 434 -18.27 -4.87 -8.40
C THR A 434 -17.54 -4.59 -7.07
N LEU A 435 -16.24 -4.30 -7.15
CA LEU A 435 -15.39 -3.92 -6.02
C LEU A 435 -14.99 -2.45 -6.14
N MET A 436 -15.64 -1.57 -5.37
CA MET A 436 -15.31 -0.14 -5.32
C MET A 436 -14.40 0.14 -4.12
N LEU A 437 -13.18 0.65 -4.36
CA LEU A 437 -12.17 0.90 -3.32
C LEU A 437 -12.36 2.24 -2.56
N GLY A 438 -13.40 2.99 -2.90
CA GLY A 438 -13.86 4.18 -2.19
C GLY A 438 -13.10 5.47 -2.53
N ALA A 439 -13.10 6.42 -1.59
CA ALA A 439 -12.42 7.71 -1.72
C ALA A 439 -11.63 8.07 -0.44
N ASP A 440 -10.55 8.82 -0.58
CA ASP A 440 -9.72 9.25 0.54
C ASP A 440 -10.26 10.52 1.23
N SER A 441 -11.10 11.29 0.53
CA SER A 441 -11.75 12.52 0.99
C SER A 441 -13.17 12.64 0.42
N TYR A 442 -14.04 13.37 1.11
CA TYR A 442 -15.32 13.79 0.56
C TYR A 442 -15.16 15.01 -0.36
N GLN A 443 -16.19 15.27 -1.15
CA GLN A 443 -16.47 16.58 -1.74
C GLN A 443 -17.75 17.12 -1.12
N THR A 444 -17.83 18.43 -0.92
CA THR A 444 -19.04 19.12 -0.49
C THR A 444 -20.06 19.23 -1.64
N GLU A 445 -21.34 19.37 -1.31
CA GLU A 445 -22.38 19.58 -2.33
C GLU A 445 -22.13 20.84 -3.18
N SER A 446 -21.47 21.87 -2.63
CA SER A 446 -21.09 23.08 -3.36
C SER A 446 -19.96 22.83 -4.38
N GLU A 447 -18.96 22.02 -4.05
CA GLU A 447 -17.90 21.63 -4.99
C GLU A 447 -18.46 20.71 -6.09
N ILE A 448 -19.38 19.79 -5.72
CA ILE A 448 -20.07 18.92 -6.67
C ILE A 448 -20.94 19.76 -7.63
N ALA A 449 -21.68 20.74 -7.12
CA ALA A 449 -22.49 21.64 -7.93
C ALA A 449 -21.64 22.51 -8.89
N SER A 450 -20.50 23.06 -8.43
CA SER A 450 -19.58 23.82 -9.31
C SER A 450 -19.05 22.93 -10.43
N LEU A 451 -18.53 21.73 -10.09
CA LEU A 451 -18.02 20.79 -11.09
C LEU A 451 -19.10 20.43 -12.12
N LEU A 452 -20.32 20.09 -11.69
CA LEU A 452 -21.41 19.77 -12.61
C LEU A 452 -21.82 20.96 -13.49
N ALA A 453 -21.80 22.19 -12.97
CA ALA A 453 -22.05 23.41 -13.75
C ALA A 453 -20.93 23.71 -14.78
N GLU A 454 -19.70 23.34 -14.48
CA GLU A 454 -18.54 23.41 -15.39
C GLU A 454 -18.50 22.27 -16.42
N GLY A 455 -19.41 21.29 -16.35
CA GLY A 455 -19.36 20.06 -17.15
C GLY A 455 -18.30 19.04 -16.71
N ASN A 456 -17.76 19.20 -15.50
CA ASN A 456 -16.79 18.31 -14.86
C ASN A 456 -17.46 17.20 -14.04
N VAL A 457 -16.87 16.01 -14.04
CA VAL A 457 -17.38 14.85 -13.29
C VAL A 457 -16.86 14.88 -11.81
N PRO A 458 -17.74 14.72 -10.80
CA PRO A 458 -17.35 14.60 -9.39
C PRO A 458 -16.82 13.19 -9.06
N ILE A 459 -16.27 13.01 -7.86
CA ILE A 459 -15.81 11.71 -7.34
C ILE A 459 -17.02 10.84 -6.97
N GLY A 460 -16.97 9.57 -7.35
CA GLY A 460 -18.07 8.61 -7.19
C GLY A 460 -18.65 8.17 -8.53
N ILE A 461 -19.91 7.77 -8.52
CA ILE A 461 -20.62 7.21 -9.67
C ILE A 461 -21.87 8.04 -9.95
N GLY A 462 -21.88 8.68 -11.13
CA GLY A 462 -22.98 9.50 -11.62
C GLY A 462 -24.20 8.70 -12.07
N ARG A 463 -25.29 9.43 -12.31
CA ARG A 463 -26.66 8.93 -12.45
C ARG A 463 -26.83 7.91 -13.58
N ASP A 464 -27.77 6.99 -13.40
CA ASP A 464 -28.22 6.05 -14.45
C ASP A 464 -27.08 5.16 -15.02
N THR A 465 -26.00 4.99 -14.26
CA THR A 465 -24.79 4.27 -14.66
C THR A 465 -24.85 2.80 -14.24
N LYS A 466 -24.51 1.90 -15.18
CA LYS A 466 -24.61 0.45 -15.01
C LYS A 466 -23.22 -0.19 -15.08
N ILE A 467 -22.80 -0.87 -14.02
CA ILE A 467 -21.47 -1.47 -13.91
C ILE A 467 -21.56 -2.93 -13.51
N ARG A 468 -20.87 -3.79 -14.26
CA ARG A 468 -20.74 -5.22 -13.99
C ARG A 468 -19.28 -5.66 -14.03
N LYS A 469 -18.90 -6.58 -13.13
CA LYS A 469 -17.60 -7.28 -13.14
C LYS A 469 -16.38 -6.33 -13.19
N CYS A 470 -16.39 -5.34 -12.30
CA CYS A 470 -15.45 -4.22 -12.31
C CYS A 470 -14.75 -4.04 -10.95
N ILE A 471 -13.49 -3.61 -10.98
CA ILE A 471 -12.83 -2.93 -9.86
C ILE A 471 -12.84 -1.43 -10.15
N ILE A 472 -13.23 -0.62 -9.17
CA ILE A 472 -13.22 0.85 -9.25
C ILE A 472 -12.23 1.35 -8.21
N ASP A 473 -11.05 1.74 -8.66
CA ASP A 473 -9.96 2.24 -7.81
C ASP A 473 -10.26 3.65 -7.26
N LYS A 474 -9.45 4.08 -6.30
CA LYS A 474 -9.78 5.19 -5.42
C LYS A 474 -9.97 6.53 -6.11
N ASN A 475 -10.93 7.29 -5.60
CA ASN A 475 -11.22 8.66 -6.03
C ASN A 475 -11.58 8.76 -7.54
N ALA A 476 -12.01 7.66 -8.17
CA ALA A 476 -12.48 7.64 -9.55
C ALA A 476 -13.73 8.53 -9.72
N LYS A 477 -13.90 9.04 -10.93
CA LYS A 477 -14.95 9.97 -11.33
C LYS A 477 -15.72 9.38 -12.51
N ILE A 478 -16.82 8.70 -12.25
CA ILE A 478 -17.63 8.07 -13.29
C ILE A 478 -18.85 8.94 -13.57
N GLY A 479 -19.03 9.33 -14.83
CA GLY A 479 -20.12 10.18 -15.29
C GLY A 479 -21.51 9.56 -15.18
N LYS A 480 -22.51 10.27 -15.70
CA LYS A 480 -23.88 9.76 -15.84
C LYS A 480 -24.04 8.92 -17.12
N ASN A 481 -24.98 7.98 -17.11
CA ASN A 481 -25.32 7.09 -18.24
C ASN A 481 -24.10 6.27 -18.75
N VAL A 482 -23.13 5.99 -17.89
CA VAL A 482 -21.96 5.17 -18.23
C VAL A 482 -22.35 3.69 -18.17
N MET A 483 -21.83 2.88 -19.09
CA MET A 483 -22.00 1.42 -19.06
C MET A 483 -20.64 0.72 -19.08
N ILE A 484 -20.31 0.03 -17.99
CA ILE A 484 -19.09 -0.80 -17.89
C ILE A 484 -19.55 -2.25 -17.77
N LEU A 485 -19.58 -2.97 -18.89
CA LEU A 485 -20.23 -4.30 -18.97
C LEU A 485 -19.34 -5.39 -19.57
N ASN A 486 -18.30 -5.03 -20.32
CA ASN A 486 -17.41 -5.97 -21.03
C ASN A 486 -18.16 -7.06 -21.82
N LYS A 487 -19.10 -6.65 -22.69
CA LYS A 487 -20.02 -7.57 -23.37
C LYS A 487 -19.31 -8.56 -24.28
N ASP A 488 -18.22 -8.12 -24.90
CA ASP A 488 -17.42 -8.92 -25.82
C ASP A 488 -16.37 -9.79 -25.09
N ASP A 489 -16.49 -9.92 -23.75
CA ASP A 489 -15.68 -10.77 -22.86
C ASP A 489 -14.16 -10.65 -23.08
N ILE A 490 -13.72 -9.42 -23.40
CA ILE A 490 -12.33 -9.07 -23.65
C ILE A 490 -11.51 -9.44 -22.42
N LYS A 491 -10.48 -10.28 -22.57
CA LYS A 491 -9.68 -10.77 -21.43
C LYS A 491 -8.64 -9.78 -20.96
N GLU A 492 -7.91 -9.19 -21.90
CA GLU A 492 -6.78 -8.29 -21.65
C GLU A 492 -6.91 -7.04 -22.53
N ALA A 493 -6.84 -5.85 -21.93
CA ALA A 493 -6.82 -4.60 -22.66
C ALA A 493 -6.15 -3.46 -21.87
N ASP A 494 -5.36 -2.66 -22.56
CA ASP A 494 -4.75 -1.44 -22.01
C ASP A 494 -5.39 -0.22 -22.67
N ARG A 495 -6.03 0.64 -21.86
CA ARG A 495 -6.68 1.89 -22.29
C ARG A 495 -6.33 3.05 -21.33
N PRO A 496 -5.03 3.36 -21.12
CA PRO A 496 -4.58 4.37 -20.17
C PRO A 496 -5.22 5.76 -20.38
N GLU A 497 -5.38 6.17 -21.64
CA GLU A 497 -5.98 7.46 -22.02
C GLU A 497 -7.49 7.53 -21.72
N GLU A 498 -8.15 6.38 -21.63
CA GLU A 498 -9.57 6.27 -21.22
C GLU A 498 -9.72 5.97 -19.72
N GLY A 499 -8.61 5.89 -18.97
CA GLY A 499 -8.62 5.70 -17.52
C GLY A 499 -8.93 4.28 -17.04
N PHE A 500 -8.87 3.27 -17.91
CA PHE A 500 -9.14 1.87 -17.53
C PHE A 500 -8.18 0.85 -18.15
N TYR A 501 -8.21 -0.35 -17.57
CA TYR A 501 -7.56 -1.56 -18.08
C TYR A 501 -8.56 -2.72 -17.97
N ILE A 502 -8.30 -3.82 -18.68
CA ILE A 502 -9.00 -5.09 -18.47
C ILE A 502 -7.93 -6.16 -18.22
N ARG A 503 -8.15 -6.98 -17.18
CA ARG A 503 -7.27 -8.07 -16.74
C ARG A 503 -8.12 -9.29 -16.41
N SER A 504 -7.84 -10.46 -16.99
CA SER A 504 -8.64 -11.69 -16.84
C SER A 504 -10.15 -11.50 -17.07
N GLY A 505 -10.52 -10.55 -17.94
CA GLY A 505 -11.90 -10.18 -18.22
C GLY A 505 -12.61 -9.42 -17.09
N ILE A 506 -11.87 -8.80 -16.17
CA ILE A 506 -12.34 -7.88 -15.14
C ILE A 506 -11.90 -6.47 -15.54
N THR A 507 -12.83 -5.51 -15.62
CA THR A 507 -12.48 -4.11 -15.91
C THR A 507 -11.92 -3.45 -14.65
N VAL A 508 -10.87 -2.65 -14.77
CA VAL A 508 -10.25 -1.90 -13.67
C VAL A 508 -10.15 -0.43 -14.05
N VAL A 509 -11.03 0.40 -13.47
CA VAL A 509 -10.96 1.87 -13.55
C VAL A 509 -9.93 2.36 -12.55
N VAL A 510 -8.94 3.18 -12.97
CA VAL A 510 -7.74 3.47 -12.16
C VAL A 510 -7.87 4.69 -11.24
N GLU A 511 -6.97 4.79 -10.25
CA GLU A 511 -6.94 5.88 -9.28
C GLU A 511 -7.04 7.28 -9.93
N LYS A 512 -8.09 8.03 -9.54
CA LYS A 512 -8.42 9.37 -10.06
C LYS A 512 -8.74 9.43 -11.57
N ALA A 513 -9.10 8.32 -12.21
CA ALA A 513 -9.60 8.33 -13.59
C ALA A 513 -10.92 9.10 -13.72
N THR A 514 -11.17 9.69 -14.89
CA THR A 514 -12.44 10.33 -15.25
C THR A 514 -13.06 9.62 -16.45
N ILE A 515 -14.14 8.88 -16.21
CA ILE A 515 -14.97 8.30 -17.27
C ILE A 515 -16.09 9.32 -17.59
N LYS A 516 -16.09 9.87 -18.81
CA LYS A 516 -17.08 10.87 -19.24
C LYS A 516 -18.49 10.25 -19.37
N ASP A 517 -19.49 11.12 -19.28
CA ASP A 517 -20.91 10.76 -19.48
C ASP A 517 -21.14 9.96 -20.77
N GLY A 518 -22.08 9.01 -20.73
CA GLY A 518 -22.51 8.21 -21.88
C GLY A 518 -21.50 7.17 -22.42
N LYS A 519 -20.28 7.11 -21.87
CA LYS A 519 -19.26 6.14 -22.30
C LYS A 519 -19.71 4.70 -22.05
N LYS A 520 -19.53 3.85 -23.07
CA LYS A 520 -19.62 2.38 -22.99
C LYS A 520 -18.19 1.82 -22.93
N LEU A 521 -17.90 0.92 -22.02
CA LEU A 521 -16.57 0.32 -21.78
C LEU A 521 -16.63 -1.22 -21.92
N GLY A 522 -15.67 -1.76 -22.67
CA GLY A 522 -15.51 -3.20 -22.90
C GLY A 522 -16.32 -3.77 -24.08
N ASP A 523 -16.72 -2.91 -25.01
CA ASP A 523 -17.28 -3.30 -26.32
C ASP A 523 -16.19 -3.04 -27.39
N VAL A 524 -15.95 -3.95 -28.33
CA VAL A 524 -14.90 -3.85 -29.37
C VAL A 524 -15.17 -2.70 -30.34
N ASN A 525 -16.43 -2.28 -30.46
CA ASN A 525 -16.87 -1.11 -31.23
C ASN A 525 -16.68 0.24 -30.47
N CYS A 526 -15.78 0.32 -29.48
CA CYS A 526 -15.36 1.59 -28.88
C CYS A 526 -14.53 2.49 -29.83
N VAL A 527 -14.32 2.09 -31.09
CA VAL A 527 -13.91 2.97 -32.19
C VAL A 527 -15.17 3.47 -32.93
N ASP A 528 -15.40 4.78 -32.84
CA ASP A 528 -16.27 5.62 -33.67
C ASP A 528 -17.34 4.92 -34.54
N LYS A 529 -18.41 4.49 -33.88
CA LYS A 529 -19.74 4.42 -34.50
C LYS A 529 -20.64 5.51 -33.92
N MET A 530 -20.65 6.65 -34.61
CA MET A 530 -21.84 7.50 -34.60
C MET A 530 -22.92 6.76 -35.39
N ASP A 531 -24.10 6.57 -34.80
CA ASP A 531 -25.22 5.94 -35.50
C ASP A 531 -25.78 6.92 -36.56
N GLU A 532 -25.74 6.53 -37.83
CA GLU A 532 -26.43 7.26 -38.90
C GLU A 532 -27.95 7.06 -38.78
N SER A 533 -28.62 7.87 -37.94
CA SER A 533 -30.10 7.93 -37.91
C SER A 533 -30.64 9.28 -37.41
N GLY A 534 -30.46 10.33 -38.22
CA GLY A 534 -31.35 11.52 -38.26
C GLY A 534 -31.66 12.25 -36.94
N GLY A 535 -30.74 13.10 -36.47
CA GLY A 535 -31.01 14.07 -35.39
C GLY A 535 -29.98 15.20 -35.39
N ASP A 536 -30.32 16.35 -35.97
CA ASP A 536 -29.38 17.46 -36.14
C ASP A 536 -29.18 18.27 -34.85
N SER A 537 -28.05 18.04 -34.17
CA SER A 537 -27.46 18.98 -33.21
C SER A 537 -25.98 18.70 -32.96
N GLY A 538 -25.14 18.80 -34.00
CA GLY A 538 -23.69 18.59 -33.88
C GLY A 538 -23.00 19.69 -33.07
N SER A 539 -22.46 19.37 -31.88
CA SER A 539 -21.66 20.30 -31.08
C SER A 539 -20.24 20.46 -31.66
N VAL A 540 -20.12 21.20 -32.76
CA VAL A 540 -18.88 21.43 -33.51
C VAL A 540 -17.80 22.04 -32.60
N ALA A 541 -16.67 21.33 -32.46
CA ALA A 541 -15.47 21.89 -31.85
C ALA A 541 -15.01 23.10 -32.68
N THR A 542 -14.96 24.28 -32.06
CA THR A 542 -14.91 25.54 -32.81
C THR A 542 -13.65 25.65 -33.68
N PRO A 543 -13.71 26.29 -34.87
CA PRO A 543 -12.55 26.49 -35.74
C PRO A 543 -11.37 27.21 -35.05
N VAL A 544 -11.65 27.94 -33.98
CA VAL A 544 -10.65 28.59 -33.10
C VAL A 544 -9.80 27.56 -32.36
N GLN A 545 -10.40 26.48 -31.83
CA GLN A 545 -9.70 25.45 -31.06
C GLN A 545 -8.76 24.62 -31.94
N GLN A 546 -9.19 24.25 -33.14
CA GLN A 546 -8.34 23.52 -34.10
C GLN A 546 -7.11 24.37 -34.51
N ARG A 547 -7.34 25.63 -34.89
CA ARG A 547 -6.25 26.59 -35.19
C ARG A 547 -5.32 26.83 -34.01
N ALA A 548 -5.83 26.85 -32.77
CA ALA A 548 -5.00 26.96 -31.57
C ALA A 548 -4.08 25.75 -31.38
N HIS A 549 -4.56 24.52 -31.63
CA HIS A 549 -3.74 23.30 -31.57
C HIS A 549 -2.69 23.22 -32.70
N GLU A 550 -2.94 23.82 -33.86
CA GLU A 550 -1.94 23.96 -34.93
C GLU A 550 -0.89 25.01 -34.59
N ALA A 551 -1.32 26.21 -34.18
CA ALA A 551 -0.42 27.28 -33.74
C ALA A 551 0.47 26.83 -32.56
N TRP A 552 -0.07 26.05 -31.61
CA TRP A 552 0.71 25.48 -30.50
C TRP A 552 1.77 24.49 -30.98
N ARG A 553 1.45 23.60 -31.93
CA ARG A 553 2.44 22.66 -32.50
C ARG A 553 3.56 23.40 -33.25
N ILE A 554 3.23 24.43 -34.01
CA ILE A 554 4.22 25.28 -34.71
C ILE A 554 5.10 26.02 -33.69
N TYR A 555 4.49 26.63 -32.66
CA TYR A 555 5.21 27.34 -31.60
C TYR A 555 6.19 26.43 -30.85
N GLN A 556 5.77 25.20 -30.51
CA GLN A 556 6.61 24.21 -29.86
C GLN A 556 7.80 23.80 -30.73
N HIS A 557 7.57 23.54 -32.03
CA HIS A 557 8.65 23.23 -32.99
C HIS A 557 9.72 24.34 -33.07
N TYR A 558 9.30 25.62 -33.07
CA TYR A 558 10.26 26.73 -33.02
C TYR A 558 11.00 26.81 -31.68
N LEU A 559 10.34 26.59 -30.53
CA LEU A 559 11.00 26.53 -29.23
C LEU A 559 12.08 25.45 -29.19
N ASP A 560 11.74 24.23 -29.59
CA ASP A 560 12.65 23.08 -29.59
C ASP A 560 13.89 23.38 -30.46
N LYS A 561 13.70 24.02 -31.62
CA LYS A 561 14.78 24.48 -32.51
C LYS A 561 15.68 25.57 -31.90
N THR A 562 15.22 26.37 -30.94
CA THR A 562 16.06 27.36 -30.23
C THR A 562 16.86 26.79 -29.05
N THR A 563 16.52 25.60 -28.56
CA THR A 563 17.15 24.94 -27.38
C THR A 563 18.68 25.00 -27.37
N PRO A 564 19.42 24.59 -28.43
CA PRO A 564 20.89 24.55 -28.40
C PRO A 564 21.57 25.93 -28.43
N HIS A 565 20.87 27.00 -28.85
CA HIS A 565 21.46 28.30 -29.13
C HIS A 565 21.45 29.25 -27.91
N ALA A 566 21.98 28.80 -26.77
CA ALA A 566 21.91 29.50 -25.49
C ALA A 566 22.36 30.99 -25.55
N ASN A 567 23.49 31.30 -26.19
CA ASN A 567 23.99 32.69 -26.27
C ASN A 567 22.99 33.61 -26.99
N TYR A 568 22.45 33.17 -28.14
CA TYR A 568 21.48 33.93 -28.92
C TYR A 568 20.14 34.10 -28.17
N ARG A 569 19.71 33.06 -27.42
CA ARG A 569 18.53 33.11 -26.54
C ARG A 569 18.66 34.23 -25.49
N TRP A 570 19.82 34.35 -24.83
CA TRP A 570 20.08 35.40 -23.84
C TRP A 570 20.23 36.80 -24.46
N ILE A 571 20.90 36.92 -25.60
CA ILE A 571 20.99 38.19 -26.35
C ILE A 571 19.60 38.72 -26.73
N GLY A 572 18.73 37.86 -27.28
CA GLY A 572 17.35 38.26 -27.62
C GLY A 572 16.54 38.71 -26.41
N THR A 573 16.74 38.08 -25.25
CA THR A 573 16.06 38.47 -23.99
C THR A 573 16.55 39.82 -23.48
N LEU A 574 17.85 40.09 -23.60
CA LEU A 574 18.44 41.39 -23.23
C LEU A 574 17.91 42.51 -24.13
N VAL A 575 17.75 42.27 -25.43
CA VAL A 575 17.13 43.24 -26.36
C VAL A 575 15.68 43.53 -25.98
N VAL A 576 14.86 42.51 -25.70
CA VAL A 576 13.46 42.71 -25.27
C VAL A 576 13.38 43.45 -23.93
N ALA A 577 14.25 43.12 -22.97
CA ALA A 577 14.34 43.81 -21.69
C ALA A 577 14.75 45.29 -21.84
N LEU A 578 15.71 45.59 -22.73
CA LEU A 578 16.15 46.95 -23.03
C LEU A 578 15.02 47.78 -23.67
N ILE A 579 14.28 47.20 -24.63
CA ILE A 579 13.09 47.83 -25.24
C ILE A 579 12.02 48.13 -24.19
N TYR A 580 11.76 47.21 -23.25
CA TYR A 580 10.86 47.43 -22.13
C TYR A 580 11.32 48.56 -21.21
N CYS A 581 12.59 48.57 -20.80
CA CYS A 581 13.14 49.60 -19.93
C CYS A 581 13.10 51.00 -20.58
N LEU A 582 13.45 51.11 -21.88
CA LEU A 582 13.31 52.36 -22.62
C LEU A 582 11.84 52.83 -22.67
N ARG A 583 10.90 51.92 -22.93
CA ARG A 583 9.46 52.27 -23.00
C ARG A 583 8.94 52.80 -21.66
N VAL A 584 9.27 52.15 -20.54
CA VAL A 584 8.89 52.63 -19.19
C VAL A 584 9.55 53.98 -18.89
N TYR A 585 10.82 54.16 -19.26
CA TYR A 585 11.54 55.43 -19.07
C TYR A 585 10.97 56.60 -19.89
N TYR A 586 10.55 56.37 -21.14
CA TYR A 586 9.95 57.43 -21.96
C TYR A 586 8.49 57.74 -21.58
N ILE A 587 7.72 56.75 -21.12
CA ILE A 587 6.31 56.95 -20.76
C ILE A 587 6.15 57.52 -19.34
N GLN A 588 7.13 57.31 -18.44
CA GLN A 588 7.08 57.75 -17.03
C GLN A 588 5.85 57.23 -16.27
N GLY A 589 5.41 56.00 -16.61
CA GLY A 589 4.26 55.32 -16.01
C GLY A 589 4.50 53.81 -15.83
N PHE A 590 3.45 53.06 -15.55
CA PHE A 590 3.43 51.60 -15.39
C PHE A 590 4.34 51.03 -14.29
N TYR A 591 4.69 51.83 -13.27
CA TYR A 591 5.62 51.44 -12.21
C TYR A 591 5.19 50.21 -11.40
N ILE A 592 3.88 49.95 -11.25
CA ILE A 592 3.39 48.69 -10.64
C ILE A 592 3.79 47.47 -11.48
N ILE A 593 3.74 47.55 -12.82
CA ILE A 593 4.15 46.45 -13.70
C ILE A 593 5.65 46.21 -13.54
N ALA A 594 6.46 47.26 -13.52
CA ALA A 594 7.91 47.14 -13.32
C ALA A 594 8.25 46.52 -11.95
N TYR A 595 7.53 46.89 -10.89
CA TYR A 595 7.69 46.31 -9.54
C TYR A 595 7.26 44.84 -9.48
N GLY A 596 6.10 44.49 -10.05
CA GLY A 596 5.60 43.11 -10.12
C GLY A 596 6.50 42.20 -10.95
N LEU A 597 6.99 42.69 -12.08
CA LEU A 597 8.02 42.03 -12.89
C LEU A 597 9.31 41.83 -12.08
N GLY A 598 9.76 42.84 -11.34
CA GLY A 598 10.92 42.76 -10.45
C GLY A 598 10.79 41.67 -9.37
N ILE A 599 9.61 41.50 -8.76
CA ILE A 599 9.34 40.42 -7.79
C ILE A 599 9.33 39.05 -8.50
N TYR A 600 8.69 38.94 -9.66
CA TYR A 600 8.61 37.70 -10.42
C TYR A 600 9.99 37.22 -10.87
N LEU A 601 10.83 38.13 -11.38
CA LEU A 601 12.21 37.84 -11.78
C LEU A 601 13.08 37.43 -10.58
N LEU A 602 12.89 38.05 -9.41
CA LEU A 602 13.56 37.66 -8.17
C LEU A 602 13.17 36.23 -7.73
N ASN A 603 11.89 35.87 -7.81
CA ASN A 603 11.44 34.51 -7.51
C ASN A 603 12.02 33.47 -8.50
N LEU A 604 12.04 33.78 -9.80
CA LEU A 604 12.70 32.94 -10.81
C LEU A 604 14.21 32.78 -10.55
N LEU A 605 14.90 33.86 -10.16
CA LEU A 605 16.33 33.84 -9.83
C LEU A 605 16.61 32.98 -8.59
N ILE A 606 15.78 33.06 -7.55
CA ILE A 606 15.84 32.17 -6.39
C ILE A 606 15.66 30.71 -6.83
N GLY A 607 14.70 30.41 -7.72
CA GLY A 607 14.52 29.07 -8.29
C GLY A 607 15.71 28.57 -9.12
N PHE A 608 16.44 29.47 -9.80
CA PHE A 608 17.64 29.13 -10.56
C PHE A 608 18.88 28.92 -9.67
N LEU A 609 18.99 29.66 -8.55
CA LEU A 609 20.10 29.55 -7.60
C LEU A 609 19.89 28.48 -6.51
N SER A 610 18.66 27.99 -6.33
CA SER A 610 18.36 26.89 -5.40
C SER A 610 18.75 25.52 -5.98
N PRO A 611 19.27 24.59 -5.16
CA PRO A 611 19.42 23.19 -5.56
C PRO A 611 18.06 22.51 -5.72
N LEU A 612 18.00 21.45 -6.53
CA LEU A 612 16.79 20.63 -6.71
C LEU A 612 16.42 19.84 -5.44
N VAL A 613 17.43 19.42 -4.67
CA VAL A 613 17.30 18.77 -3.36
C VAL A 613 17.81 19.75 -2.30
N ASP A 614 16.97 20.05 -1.31
CA ASP A 614 17.28 21.04 -0.27
C ASP A 614 18.08 20.38 0.87
N PRO A 615 19.32 20.81 1.17
CA PRO A 615 20.14 20.18 2.20
C PRO A 615 19.53 20.28 3.61
N GLU A 616 18.67 21.27 3.90
CA GLU A 616 18.02 21.39 5.21
C GLU A 616 16.87 20.39 5.42
N ALA A 617 16.37 19.74 4.34
CA ALA A 617 15.36 18.69 4.44
C ALA A 617 15.88 17.37 5.08
N GLY A 618 17.20 17.23 5.27
CA GLY A 618 17.82 16.12 6.01
C GLY A 618 18.03 16.39 7.51
N GLY A 619 17.68 17.58 8.02
CA GLY A 619 18.11 18.10 9.33
C GLY A 619 17.53 17.45 10.60
N VAL A 620 17.05 16.20 10.56
CA VAL A 620 16.51 15.47 11.73
C VAL A 620 17.08 14.04 11.86
N SER A 621 18.01 13.63 10.98
CA SER A 621 18.77 12.38 11.12
C SER A 621 20.23 12.68 11.47
N ASP A 622 20.53 12.81 12.76
CA ASP A 622 21.91 12.91 13.23
C ASP A 622 22.55 11.52 13.20
N GLY A 623 23.67 11.39 12.47
CA GLY A 623 24.31 10.12 12.17
C GLY A 623 25.82 10.33 11.97
N PRO A 624 26.67 9.40 12.42
CA PRO A 624 28.09 9.69 12.69
C PRO A 624 28.89 9.96 11.41
N THR A 625 29.26 11.23 11.21
CA THR A 625 30.16 11.64 10.13
C THR A 625 31.61 11.29 10.44
N LEU A 626 32.25 10.47 9.59
CA LEU A 626 33.69 10.18 9.67
C LEU A 626 34.54 11.45 9.43
N PRO A 627 35.64 11.66 10.18
CA PRO A 627 36.44 12.89 10.10
C PRO A 627 37.48 12.85 8.97
N THR A 628 37.05 12.95 7.71
CA THR A 628 37.96 13.04 6.55
C THR A 628 38.39 14.48 6.26
N ARG A 629 39.62 14.83 6.66
CA ARG A 629 40.32 16.04 6.16
C ARG A 629 40.67 15.88 4.68
N GLY A 630 40.68 16.99 3.92
CA GLY A 630 41.63 17.18 2.83
C GLY A 630 41.08 17.53 1.43
N SER A 631 39.84 17.15 1.10
CA SER A 631 39.25 17.52 -0.21
C SER A 631 37.71 17.44 -0.18
N ASP A 632 37.03 18.56 -0.39
CA ASP A 632 35.57 18.58 -0.59
C ASP A 632 35.24 17.93 -1.95
N GLU A 633 34.69 16.71 -1.95
CA GLU A 633 34.28 16.03 -3.18
C GLU A 633 33.06 16.75 -3.80
N PHE A 634 33.24 17.25 -5.02
CA PHE A 634 32.36 18.28 -5.59
C PHE A 634 31.04 17.69 -6.10
N LYS A 635 30.04 17.60 -5.21
CA LYS A 635 28.67 17.18 -5.57
C LYS A 635 28.13 18.03 -6.73
N PRO A 636 27.69 17.43 -7.86
CA PRO A 636 27.25 18.18 -9.03
C PRO A 636 25.96 18.96 -8.73
N PHE A 637 26.04 20.28 -8.75
CA PHE A 637 24.91 21.16 -8.46
C PHE A 637 23.83 21.09 -9.56
N ILE A 638 22.71 20.45 -9.25
CA ILE A 638 21.51 20.40 -10.10
C ILE A 638 20.55 21.49 -9.63
N ARG A 639 20.27 22.46 -10.51
CA ARG A 639 19.35 23.59 -10.25
C ARG A 639 17.90 23.14 -10.12
N ARG A 640 17.15 23.75 -9.21
CA ARG A 640 15.70 23.54 -9.05
C ARG A 640 14.93 24.00 -10.30
N LEU A 641 15.37 25.09 -10.94
CA LEU A 641 14.87 25.58 -12.22
C LEU A 641 15.94 25.43 -13.33
N PRO A 642 15.72 24.58 -14.34
CA PRO A 642 16.63 24.45 -15.49
C PRO A 642 16.80 25.74 -16.29
N GLU A 643 17.99 25.96 -16.86
CA GLU A 643 18.35 27.19 -17.60
C GLU A 643 17.35 27.55 -18.69
N PHE A 644 16.94 26.59 -19.53
CA PHE A 644 15.96 26.83 -20.59
C PHE A 644 14.58 27.27 -20.05
N LYS A 645 14.14 26.70 -18.92
CA LYS A 645 12.86 27.08 -18.27
C LYS A 645 12.97 28.45 -17.59
N PHE A 646 14.11 28.77 -17.00
CA PHE A 646 14.43 30.09 -16.45
C PHE A 646 14.41 31.17 -17.54
N TRP A 647 15.17 30.95 -18.62
CA TRP A 647 15.19 31.78 -19.82
C TRP A 647 13.77 32.02 -20.36
N TYR A 648 13.05 30.94 -20.71
CA TYR A 648 11.72 31.03 -21.30
C TYR A 648 10.73 31.82 -20.44
N SER A 649 10.74 31.57 -19.12
CA SER A 649 9.87 32.26 -18.16
C SER A 649 10.22 33.75 -18.03
N MET A 650 11.51 34.09 -18.11
CA MET A 650 12.02 35.46 -18.07
C MET A 650 11.65 36.23 -19.35
N THR A 651 11.92 35.67 -20.53
CA THR A 651 11.56 36.29 -21.82
C THR A 651 10.05 36.47 -21.93
N LYS A 652 9.25 35.45 -21.57
CA LYS A 652 7.79 35.53 -21.56
C LYS A 652 7.27 36.64 -20.63
N ALA A 653 7.87 36.83 -19.45
CA ALA A 653 7.48 37.89 -18.53
C ALA A 653 7.79 39.28 -19.06
N PHE A 654 8.94 39.51 -19.70
CA PHE A 654 9.22 40.78 -20.37
C PHE A 654 8.25 41.04 -21.54
N CYS A 655 7.92 40.04 -22.35
CA CYS A 655 6.94 40.19 -23.44
C CYS A 655 5.54 40.54 -22.90
N ILE A 656 5.09 39.91 -21.81
CA ILE A 656 3.79 40.21 -21.18
C ILE A 656 3.81 41.61 -20.55
N ALA A 657 4.85 41.95 -19.79
CA ALA A 657 4.99 43.27 -19.18
C ALA A 657 5.00 44.38 -20.25
N PHE A 658 5.75 44.19 -21.34
CA PHE A 658 5.74 45.10 -22.50
C PHE A 658 4.34 45.24 -23.10
N LEU A 659 3.62 44.13 -23.35
CA LEU A 659 2.25 44.17 -23.87
C LEU A 659 1.28 44.90 -22.92
N MET A 660 1.41 44.71 -21.61
CA MET A 660 0.58 45.41 -20.62
C MET A 660 0.79 46.93 -20.63
N THR A 661 2.01 47.43 -20.95
CA THR A 661 2.26 48.88 -21.10
C THR A 661 1.61 49.52 -22.34
N PHE A 662 0.73 48.83 -23.07
CA PHE A 662 -0.16 49.40 -24.10
C PHE A 662 -1.56 49.70 -23.58
N PHE A 663 -1.94 49.24 -22.38
CA PHE A 663 -3.29 49.39 -21.82
C PHE A 663 -3.26 50.31 -20.59
N SER A 664 -3.81 51.52 -20.72
CA SER A 664 -3.85 52.54 -19.65
C SER A 664 -4.50 52.07 -18.34
N VAL A 665 -5.33 51.02 -18.38
CA VAL A 665 -5.92 50.36 -17.19
C VAL A 665 -4.85 49.89 -16.19
N PHE A 666 -3.64 49.58 -16.64
CA PHE A 666 -2.53 49.18 -15.76
C PHE A 666 -1.59 50.34 -15.37
N ASP A 667 -1.85 51.57 -15.82
CA ASP A 667 -1.06 52.76 -15.48
C ASP A 667 -1.60 53.43 -14.22
N VAL A 668 -1.39 52.79 -13.07
CA VAL A 668 -1.85 53.28 -11.78
C VAL A 668 -0.82 54.27 -11.21
N PRO A 669 -1.21 55.51 -10.85
CA PRO A 669 -0.29 56.50 -10.31
C PRO A 669 0.19 56.09 -8.91
N VAL A 670 1.46 55.69 -8.81
CA VAL A 670 2.13 55.31 -7.56
C VAL A 670 3.50 55.98 -7.48
N PHE A 671 3.88 56.39 -6.27
CA PHE A 671 5.18 56.99 -5.99
C PHE A 671 6.31 55.94 -6.12
N TRP A 672 6.84 55.82 -7.34
CA TRP A 672 7.79 54.78 -7.74
C TRP A 672 9.09 54.69 -6.91
N PRO A 673 9.66 55.77 -6.32
CA PRO A 673 10.86 55.64 -5.49
C PRO A 673 10.64 54.74 -4.26
N ILE A 674 9.43 54.75 -3.68
CA ILE A 674 9.08 53.85 -2.56
C ILE A 674 9.03 52.40 -3.04
N LEU A 675 8.42 52.11 -4.21
CA LEU A 675 8.42 50.77 -4.79
C LEU A 675 9.84 50.27 -5.10
N LEU A 676 10.70 51.13 -5.64
CA LEU A 676 12.10 50.80 -5.91
C LEU A 676 12.86 50.49 -4.61
N CYS A 677 12.70 51.31 -3.56
CA CYS A 677 13.28 51.04 -2.25
C CYS A 677 12.79 49.71 -1.65
N TYR A 678 11.49 49.41 -1.72
CA TYR A 678 10.96 48.12 -1.28
C TYR A 678 11.54 46.94 -2.09
N TRP A 679 11.68 47.08 -3.40
CA TRP A 679 12.28 46.04 -4.24
C TRP A 679 13.77 45.83 -3.92
N ILE A 680 14.54 46.90 -3.73
CA ILE A 680 15.95 46.83 -3.34
C ILE A 680 16.10 46.15 -1.97
N VAL A 681 15.30 46.52 -0.97
CA VAL A 681 15.32 45.90 0.36
C VAL A 681 14.96 44.40 0.27
N LEU A 682 13.91 44.04 -0.47
CA LEU A 682 13.51 42.65 -0.69
C LEU A 682 14.60 41.85 -1.40
N PHE A 683 15.20 42.40 -2.46
CA PHE A 683 16.30 41.81 -3.21
C PHE A 683 17.52 41.58 -2.33
N VAL A 684 17.97 42.59 -1.58
CA VAL A 684 19.15 42.47 -0.69
C VAL A 684 18.89 41.43 0.42
N LEU A 685 17.72 41.43 1.07
CA LEU A 685 17.40 40.47 2.13
C LEU A 685 17.34 39.03 1.62
N THR A 686 16.67 38.80 0.48
CA THR A 686 16.52 37.46 -0.11
C THR A 686 17.85 36.95 -0.68
N MET A 687 18.59 37.77 -1.42
CA MET A 687 19.90 37.41 -1.96
C MET A 687 20.93 37.18 -0.86
N ARG A 688 20.95 37.98 0.21
CA ARG A 688 21.82 37.73 1.39
C ARG A 688 21.49 36.39 2.04
N ARG A 689 20.21 36.03 2.18
CA ARG A 689 19.80 34.72 2.72
C ARG A 689 20.23 33.57 1.81
N GLN A 690 20.06 33.70 0.50
CA GLN A 690 20.47 32.67 -0.46
C GLN A 690 22.00 32.51 -0.52
N ILE A 691 22.76 33.60 -0.57
CA ILE A 691 24.24 33.56 -0.58
C ILE A 691 24.77 32.94 0.72
N ALA A 692 24.19 33.27 1.88
CA ALA A 692 24.56 32.63 3.15
C ALA A 692 24.28 31.11 3.14
N HIS A 693 23.17 30.67 2.55
CA HIS A 693 22.84 29.25 2.37
C HIS A 693 23.81 28.54 1.41
N MET A 694 24.15 29.18 0.29
CA MET A 694 25.14 28.70 -0.69
C MET A 694 26.53 28.51 -0.07
N ILE A 695 26.97 29.46 0.78
CA ILE A 695 28.23 29.37 1.52
C ILE A 695 28.17 28.25 2.57
N LYS A 696 27.09 28.17 3.36
CA LYS A 696 26.88 27.14 4.39
C LYS A 696 26.99 25.72 3.82
N TYR A 697 26.50 25.50 2.61
CA TYR A 697 26.46 24.19 1.95
C TYR A 697 27.42 24.03 0.76
N LYS A 698 28.41 24.92 0.63
CA LYS A 698 29.53 24.87 -0.34
C LYS A 698 29.15 24.60 -1.81
N TYR A 699 27.96 25.01 -2.28
CA TYR A 699 27.55 24.77 -3.68
C TYR A 699 27.69 26.04 -4.55
N ILE A 700 28.34 25.88 -5.71
CA ILE A 700 28.59 26.97 -6.66
C ILE A 700 27.59 26.88 -7.83
N PRO A 701 26.75 27.89 -8.09
CA PRO A 701 25.68 27.81 -9.08
C PRO A 701 26.16 28.01 -10.52
N PHE A 702 27.39 28.50 -10.72
CA PHE A 702 28.01 28.74 -12.01
C PHE A 702 29.21 27.82 -12.22
N SER A 703 29.16 26.96 -13.23
CA SER A 703 30.25 26.05 -13.59
C SER A 703 31.31 26.75 -14.45
N PHE A 704 31.96 27.79 -13.91
CA PHE A 704 33.14 28.39 -14.53
C PHE A 704 34.34 27.43 -14.39
N GLY A 705 34.99 27.11 -15.51
CA GLY A 705 36.23 26.34 -15.51
C GLY A 705 36.10 24.86 -15.13
N LYS A 706 35.33 24.06 -15.87
CA LYS A 706 35.55 22.60 -15.85
C LYS A 706 36.96 22.30 -16.38
N GLN A 707 37.82 21.66 -15.58
CA GLN A 707 39.03 21.04 -16.10
C GLN A 707 38.65 19.99 -17.14
N LYS A 708 39.18 20.12 -18.37
CA LYS A 708 39.18 19.03 -19.34
C LYS A 708 40.29 18.06 -18.94
N TYR A 709 39.92 16.89 -18.41
CA TYR A 709 40.86 15.78 -18.30
C TYR A 709 41.31 15.38 -19.71
N GLY A 710 42.58 15.64 -20.04
CA GLY A 710 43.16 15.25 -21.32
C GLY A 710 43.36 13.74 -21.35
N GLY A 711 42.69 13.05 -22.29
CA GLY A 711 42.92 11.63 -22.53
C GLY A 711 44.34 11.40 -23.04
N ARG A 712 45.12 10.58 -22.34
CA ARG A 712 46.41 10.08 -22.84
C ARG A 712 46.15 9.22 -24.08
N SER A 713 46.79 9.53 -25.20
CA SER A 713 46.84 8.66 -26.36
C SER A 713 47.68 7.43 -26.07
N SER A 714 47.04 6.27 -25.95
CA SER A 714 47.70 4.97 -25.84
C SER A 714 48.30 4.57 -27.19
N SER A 715 49.63 4.61 -27.29
CA SER A 715 50.35 4.06 -28.44
C SER A 715 50.25 2.53 -28.44
N GLY A 716 49.41 1.98 -29.33
CA GLY A 716 49.33 0.54 -29.61
C GLY A 716 50.14 0.19 -30.86
N SER A 717 51.13 -0.70 -30.72
CA SER A 717 51.98 -1.18 -31.81
C SER A 717 51.28 -2.22 -32.68
N ARG A 718 51.66 -2.30 -33.96
CA ARG A 718 51.41 -3.48 -34.81
C ARG A 718 52.20 -4.68 -34.27
N ALA A 719 51.57 -5.84 -34.27
CA ALA A 719 52.19 -7.14 -34.47
C ALA A 719 51.15 -8.02 -35.16
N ASP A 720 51.57 -8.64 -36.27
CA ASP A 720 50.94 -9.73 -37.05
C ASP A 720 49.41 -9.70 -37.26
#